data_AF-A0A9X0DPH5-F1
#
_entry.id   AF-A0A9X0DPH5-F1
#
_cell.length_a   1.000
_cell.length_b   1.000
_cell.length_c   1.000
_cell.angle_alpha   90.00
_cell.angle_beta   90.00
_cell.angle_gamma   90.00
#
_symmetry.space_group_name_H-M   'P 1'
#
loop_
_entity.id
_entity.type
_entity.pdbx_description
1 polymer ?
#
loop_
_entity_poly.entity_id
_entity_poly.type
_entity_poly.pdbx_seq_one_letter_code
_entity_poly.pdbx_strand_id
1 'polypeptide(L)'
;MDHILIHLIETLGSTLKLLKGDAKDELQSMLHGHNKNQLPDKRIAGLAKTAVNLLHETEQLLEPGSLVLADHFLGYLSTKCLCAAVELNVPDILRNGPRTVVELAEEANAHPRRLRQVLRMLHNDGIFTYDAVTDQYKNNPTSEMLLSDHWTQWHNWVDLYGNEFYDMARGIPASCRKDVTRMAGQIQFDTDKDLFTYFTEQGWLSRLHRTLSGGAAAQAPGILVDYPWEEIAEECFLDVGGGGGGLVALLLREHKSMRAGILDTAKVIEHATENFHGPNGEYADVGDRVMPSMLIVGDFLFKIPSFEVYTMKWCLHDWDDSKALKVLENIRKAIVRGPKSRLIIFESLLTDGRMGRLARYGDLTMAISANGEERDESQWRSLARQTRWDVRNIYHLRDAWPCAIELVPIWESEATDVTVLQTPPGTPLVSEAEDQNTAKSSHLVDEFMSLSESKVKDEPLKLTNGAQKSESQVSTTMSFLEPWDSSQGEPYYRSMPDEGFQSQNFKWAEHSVTVINARGRINDFSLDKNGFCYANDPGTMTPELVEALREGVKEVVRDLYYPEVERLVKRLTGASRVIIFDHTVRKRDPVMKKGENPNGKEQPATVVHCDQSGKGALRRVKQNIGDTESIDTLLKGRIRMINVWRPLRGPVLDWPLATMDFQTLSPFDVHNCDLWRHQFEERGQTVTYTRNEAQKWYYLDKHEIDEVTMIKIWDSMDGHTANMCAHAAFQHPDTPADAPLRESVEVRCIVLDSVAE
;
A
#
# COMPACT_ATOMS: atom_id res chain seq x y z
N MET A 1 -50.69 -2.58 -2.78
CA MET A 1 -49.74 -1.45 -2.83
C MET A 1 -50.38 -0.20 -2.23
N ASP A 2 -51.54 0.23 -2.73
CA ASP A 2 -52.25 1.44 -2.28
C ASP A 2 -52.46 1.49 -0.76
N HIS A 3 -52.91 0.41 -0.14
CA HIS A 3 -53.06 0.34 1.33
C HIS A 3 -51.75 0.57 2.10
N ILE A 4 -50.62 0.11 1.55
CA ILE A 4 -49.28 0.30 2.17
C ILE A 4 -48.88 1.77 2.07
N LEU A 5 -49.07 2.38 0.90
CA LEU A 5 -48.74 3.79 0.67
C LEU A 5 -49.63 4.73 1.50
N ILE A 6 -50.94 4.46 1.58
CA ILE A 6 -51.86 5.23 2.42
C ILE A 6 -51.42 5.16 3.88
N HIS A 7 -51.14 3.96 4.39
CA HIS A 7 -50.67 3.79 5.77
C HIS A 7 -49.34 4.51 6.04
N LEU A 8 -48.40 4.47 5.09
CA LEU A 8 -47.14 5.18 5.19
C LEU A 8 -47.36 6.70 5.22
N ILE A 9 -48.22 7.24 4.34
CA ILE A 9 -48.57 8.67 4.31
C ILE A 9 -49.18 9.12 5.64
N GLU A 10 -50.13 8.35 6.20
CA GLU A 10 -50.76 8.68 7.48
C GLU A 10 -49.76 8.65 8.65
N THR A 11 -48.88 7.64 8.66
CA THR A 11 -47.85 7.48 9.68
C THR A 11 -46.83 8.63 9.61
N LEU A 12 -46.24 8.87 8.43
CA LEU A 12 -45.28 9.96 8.23
C LEU A 12 -45.90 11.32 8.47
N GLY A 13 -47.15 11.54 8.04
CA GLY A 13 -47.88 12.79 8.26
C GLY A 13 -48.11 13.07 9.75
N SER A 14 -48.50 12.05 10.51
CA SER A 14 -48.68 12.14 11.96
C SER A 14 -47.37 12.41 12.67
N THR A 15 -46.30 11.68 12.31
CA THR A 15 -44.95 11.89 12.85
C THR A 15 -44.44 13.29 12.54
N LEU A 16 -44.57 13.76 11.30
CA LEU A 16 -44.12 15.10 10.90
C LEU A 16 -44.86 16.21 11.66
N LYS A 17 -46.16 16.02 11.95
CA LYS A 17 -46.94 16.96 12.77
C LYS A 17 -46.40 17.03 14.21
N LEU A 18 -46.04 15.90 14.81
CA LEU A 18 -45.42 15.86 16.14
C LEU A 18 -44.05 16.56 16.16
N LEU A 19 -43.20 16.28 15.18
CA LEU A 19 -41.86 16.87 15.08
C LEU A 19 -41.91 18.39 14.82
N LYS A 20 -42.88 18.87 14.04
CA LYS A 20 -43.07 20.31 13.76
C LYS A 20 -43.82 21.07 14.86
N GLY A 21 -44.56 20.36 15.72
CA GLY A 21 -45.35 20.91 16.82
C GLY A 21 -44.66 20.69 18.15
N ASP A 22 -45.21 19.77 18.94
CA ASP A 22 -44.88 19.58 20.36
C ASP A 22 -43.40 19.30 20.63
N ALA A 23 -42.70 18.61 19.72
CA ALA A 23 -41.29 18.25 19.89
C ALA A 23 -40.30 19.25 19.26
N LYS A 24 -40.78 20.32 18.61
CA LYS A 24 -39.93 21.20 17.78
C LYS A 24 -38.78 21.84 18.56
N ASP A 25 -39.08 22.44 19.70
CA ASP A 25 -38.07 23.15 20.50
C ASP A 25 -37.08 22.17 21.16
N GLU A 26 -37.56 20.98 21.51
CA GLU A 26 -36.73 19.88 22.02
C GLU A 26 -35.76 19.38 20.94
N LEU A 27 -36.24 19.11 19.71
CA LEU A 27 -35.39 18.75 18.57
C LEU A 27 -34.37 19.84 18.26
N GLN A 28 -34.80 21.10 18.28
CA GLN A 28 -33.92 22.23 18.02
C GLN A 28 -32.77 22.29 19.03
N SER A 29 -33.07 22.14 20.32
CA SER A 29 -32.07 22.21 21.39
C SER A 29 -31.20 20.95 21.52
N MET A 30 -31.76 19.77 21.25
CA MET A 30 -31.07 18.49 21.43
C MET A 30 -30.33 18.00 20.17
N LEU A 31 -30.70 18.45 18.98
CA LEU A 31 -30.12 17.95 17.73
C LEU A 31 -29.49 19.03 16.84
N HIS A 32 -30.09 20.22 16.80
CA HIS A 32 -29.72 21.30 15.86
C HIS A 32 -29.08 22.51 16.54
N GLY A 33 -28.81 22.43 17.85
CA GLY A 33 -28.16 23.50 18.60
C GLY A 33 -26.66 23.47 18.37
N HIS A 34 -26.16 24.32 17.47
CA HIS A 34 -24.74 24.33 17.07
C HIS A 34 -23.89 25.35 17.87
N ASN A 35 -24.09 25.41 19.18
CA ASN A 35 -23.27 26.25 20.06
C ASN A 35 -21.91 25.56 20.31
N LYS A 36 -20.82 26.34 20.31
CA LYS A 36 -19.45 25.86 20.54
C LYS A 36 -19.30 24.96 21.77
N ASN A 37 -20.11 25.17 22.80
CA ASN A 37 -20.03 24.45 24.07
C ASN A 37 -21.14 23.41 24.27
N GLN A 38 -21.92 23.09 23.25
CA GLN A 38 -23.05 22.17 23.36
C GLN A 38 -23.06 21.20 22.18
N LEU A 39 -22.85 19.92 22.49
CA LEU A 39 -23.06 18.84 21.53
C LEU A 39 -24.52 18.41 21.49
N PRO A 40 -24.99 17.84 20.36
CA PRO A 40 -26.27 17.15 20.28
C PRO A 40 -26.39 16.05 21.35
N ASP A 41 -27.59 15.77 21.86
CA ASP A 41 -27.81 14.65 22.77
C ASP A 41 -27.44 13.32 22.07
N LYS A 42 -26.58 12.53 22.69
CA LYS A 42 -26.02 11.31 22.10
C LYS A 42 -27.08 10.27 21.76
N ARG A 43 -28.08 10.10 22.62
CA ARG A 43 -29.13 9.10 22.43
C ARG A 43 -30.11 9.57 21.35
N ILE A 44 -30.53 10.83 21.41
CA ILE A 44 -31.44 11.40 20.40
C ILE A 44 -30.77 11.43 19.03
N ALA A 45 -29.50 11.82 18.93
CA ALA A 45 -28.74 11.78 17.68
C ALA A 45 -28.63 10.36 17.11
N GLY A 46 -28.43 9.34 17.96
CA GLY A 46 -28.43 7.94 17.55
C GLY A 46 -29.78 7.46 17.00
N LEU A 47 -30.89 7.81 17.68
CA LEU A 47 -32.24 7.50 17.21
C LEU A 47 -32.58 8.24 15.90
N ALA A 48 -32.20 9.52 15.81
CA ALA A 48 -32.37 10.33 14.62
C ALA A 48 -31.59 9.73 13.43
N LYS A 49 -30.35 9.26 13.66
CA LYS A 49 -29.55 8.57 12.65
C LYS A 49 -30.30 7.36 12.08
N THR A 50 -30.81 6.49 12.94
CA THR A 50 -31.57 5.29 12.52
C THR A 50 -32.83 5.68 11.76
N ALA A 51 -33.61 6.65 12.25
CA ALA A 51 -34.82 7.11 11.60
C ALA A 51 -34.55 7.70 10.21
N VAL A 52 -33.51 8.53 10.07
CA VAL A 52 -33.12 9.14 8.78
C VAL A 52 -32.67 8.09 7.78
N ASN A 53 -31.93 7.07 8.19
CA ASN A 53 -31.54 5.97 7.29
C ASN A 53 -32.76 5.17 6.81
N LEU A 54 -33.69 4.80 7.69
CA LEU A 54 -34.93 4.11 7.32
C LEU A 54 -35.80 4.94 6.37
N LEU A 55 -35.92 6.25 6.62
CA LEU A 55 -36.62 7.17 5.73
C LEU A 55 -35.96 7.22 4.36
N HIS A 56 -34.64 7.24 4.31
CA HIS A 56 -33.91 7.25 3.05
C HIS A 56 -34.04 5.94 2.27
N GLU A 57 -33.98 4.78 2.92
CA GLU A 57 -34.25 3.49 2.27
C GLU A 57 -35.69 3.45 1.73
N THR A 58 -36.65 4.00 2.47
CA THR A 58 -38.04 4.12 2.03
C THR A 58 -38.17 5.07 0.83
N GLU A 59 -37.48 6.22 0.85
CA GLU A 59 -37.40 7.19 -0.24
C GLU A 59 -36.84 6.53 -1.51
N GLN A 60 -35.72 5.82 -1.42
CA GLN A 60 -35.10 5.11 -2.56
C GLN A 60 -36.02 4.06 -3.22
N LEU A 61 -36.93 3.46 -2.45
CA LEU A 61 -37.91 2.50 -2.99
C LEU A 61 -39.09 3.19 -3.70
N LEU A 62 -39.40 4.43 -3.36
CA LEU A 62 -40.60 5.14 -3.81
C LEU A 62 -40.31 6.18 -4.89
N GLU A 63 -39.11 6.74 -4.91
CA GLU A 63 -38.75 7.80 -5.86
C GLU A 63 -38.67 7.29 -7.30
N PRO A 64 -39.29 7.98 -8.26
CA PRO A 64 -39.09 7.68 -9.66
C PRO A 64 -37.61 7.86 -10.03
N GLY A 65 -36.99 6.83 -10.59
CA GLY A 65 -35.56 6.87 -10.96
C GLY A 65 -35.19 8.03 -11.90
N SER A 66 -36.14 8.55 -12.70
CA SER A 66 -35.91 9.73 -13.53
C SER A 66 -35.62 11.01 -12.73
N LEU A 67 -36.24 11.16 -11.55
CA LEU A 67 -36.01 12.30 -10.66
C LEU A 67 -34.69 12.12 -9.91
N VAL A 68 -34.41 10.91 -9.44
CA VAL A 68 -33.10 10.56 -8.85
C VAL A 68 -31.96 10.91 -9.81
N LEU A 69 -32.07 10.52 -11.08
CA LEU A 69 -31.07 10.89 -12.10
C LEU A 69 -30.97 12.40 -12.29
N ALA A 70 -32.09 13.12 -12.27
CA ALA A 70 -32.12 14.58 -12.41
C ALA A 70 -31.38 15.30 -11.29
N ASP A 71 -31.54 14.86 -10.04
CA ASP A 71 -30.81 15.42 -8.90
C ASP A 71 -29.28 15.28 -9.08
N HIS A 72 -28.83 14.21 -9.73
CA HIS A 72 -27.40 13.99 -9.98
C HIS A 72 -26.87 14.81 -11.17
N PHE A 73 -27.53 14.80 -12.33
CA PHE A 73 -27.01 15.57 -13.49
C PHE A 73 -27.24 17.08 -13.36
N LEU A 74 -28.16 17.53 -12.49
CA LEU A 74 -28.36 18.95 -12.13
C LEU A 74 -27.75 19.34 -10.79
N GLY A 75 -27.13 18.40 -10.06
CA GLY A 75 -26.65 18.63 -8.68
C GLY A 75 -25.66 19.78 -8.54
N TYR A 76 -24.91 20.09 -9.60
CA TYR A 76 -24.01 21.24 -9.64
C TYR A 76 -24.70 22.58 -9.36
N LEU A 77 -25.99 22.70 -9.69
CA LEU A 77 -26.77 23.89 -9.43
C LEU A 77 -26.93 24.12 -7.92
N SER A 78 -27.13 23.06 -7.12
CA SER A 78 -27.25 23.16 -5.67
C SER A 78 -25.97 23.74 -5.06
N THR A 79 -24.81 23.18 -5.46
CA THR A 79 -23.49 23.66 -5.02
C THR A 79 -23.29 25.13 -5.35
N LYS A 80 -23.53 25.55 -6.60
CA LYS A 80 -23.32 26.95 -7.00
C LYS A 80 -24.35 27.92 -6.43
N CYS A 81 -25.57 27.47 -6.15
CA CYS A 81 -26.53 28.27 -5.38
C CYS A 81 -26.01 28.56 -3.97
N LEU A 82 -25.41 27.56 -3.31
CA LEU A 82 -24.84 27.74 -1.98
C LEU A 82 -23.64 28.71 -1.99
N CYS A 83 -22.75 28.58 -2.96
CA CYS A 83 -21.66 29.56 -3.17
C CYS A 83 -22.21 30.98 -3.34
N ALA A 84 -23.21 31.16 -4.20
CA ALA A 84 -23.81 32.47 -4.44
C ALA A 84 -24.41 33.08 -3.16
N ALA A 85 -25.06 32.28 -2.30
CA ALA A 85 -25.62 32.78 -1.04
C ALA A 85 -24.53 33.25 -0.06
N VAL A 86 -23.40 32.54 0.01
CA VAL A 86 -22.24 32.91 0.85
C VAL A 86 -21.53 34.14 0.28
N GLU A 87 -21.24 34.17 -1.01
CA GLU A 87 -20.57 35.30 -1.67
C GLU A 87 -21.39 36.60 -1.59
N LEU A 88 -22.71 36.49 -1.68
CA LEU A 88 -23.64 37.61 -1.54
C LEU A 88 -23.97 37.95 -0.07
N ASN A 89 -23.30 37.29 0.88
CA ASN A 89 -23.43 37.55 2.32
C ASN A 89 -24.88 37.42 2.84
N VAL A 90 -25.68 36.56 2.22
CA VAL A 90 -27.11 36.39 2.54
C VAL A 90 -27.33 35.95 3.99
N PRO A 91 -26.60 34.96 4.55
CA PRO A 91 -26.75 34.57 5.95
C PRO A 91 -26.56 35.75 6.90
N ASP A 92 -25.52 36.56 6.69
CA ASP A 92 -25.19 37.70 7.55
C ASP A 92 -26.20 38.83 7.46
N ILE A 93 -26.75 39.10 6.28
CA ILE A 93 -27.86 40.06 6.11
C ILE A 93 -29.09 39.58 6.90
N LEU A 94 -29.45 38.30 6.76
CA LEU A 94 -30.60 37.68 7.44
C LEU A 94 -30.45 37.55 8.97
N ARG A 95 -29.23 37.72 9.50
CA ARG A 95 -29.00 37.85 10.95
C ARG A 95 -29.77 39.02 11.56
N ASN A 96 -30.00 40.07 10.78
CA ASN A 96 -30.73 41.27 11.20
C ASN A 96 -32.27 41.13 11.05
N GLY A 97 -32.74 39.88 11.00
CA GLY A 97 -34.15 39.53 10.92
C GLY A 97 -34.61 39.14 9.50
N PRO A 98 -35.85 38.64 9.37
CA PRO A 98 -36.41 38.23 8.09
C PRO A 98 -36.44 39.38 7.08
N ARG A 99 -36.30 39.05 5.80
CA ARG A 99 -36.30 40.00 4.67
C ARG A 99 -37.01 39.43 3.47
N THR A 100 -37.69 40.28 2.73
CA THR A 100 -38.16 39.96 1.38
C THR A 100 -36.97 39.81 0.44
N VAL A 101 -37.14 39.12 -0.69
CA VAL A 101 -36.03 38.99 -1.65
C VAL A 101 -35.60 40.33 -2.26
N VAL A 102 -36.49 41.32 -2.29
CA VAL A 102 -36.19 42.64 -2.85
C VAL A 102 -35.24 43.38 -1.92
N GLU A 103 -35.54 43.40 -0.62
CA GLU A 103 -34.67 43.97 0.42
C GLU A 103 -33.33 43.22 0.47
N LEU A 104 -33.35 41.88 0.46
CA LEU A 104 -32.11 41.09 0.40
C LEU A 104 -31.26 41.43 -0.81
N ALA A 105 -31.88 41.58 -1.98
CA ALA A 105 -31.15 41.89 -3.20
C ALA A 105 -30.57 43.30 -3.17
N GLU A 106 -31.24 44.26 -2.56
CA GLU A 106 -30.70 45.61 -2.35
C GLU A 106 -29.50 45.60 -1.40
N GLU A 107 -29.63 44.96 -0.23
CA GLU A 107 -28.56 44.87 0.76
C GLU A 107 -27.36 44.05 0.26
N ALA A 108 -27.60 42.99 -0.51
CA ALA A 108 -26.57 42.12 -1.09
C ALA A 108 -25.99 42.61 -2.43
N ASN A 109 -26.48 43.75 -2.96
CA ASN A 109 -26.16 44.23 -4.31
C ASN A 109 -26.37 43.16 -5.40
N ALA A 110 -27.47 42.41 -5.32
CA ALA A 110 -27.83 41.31 -6.19
C ALA A 110 -29.02 41.65 -7.10
N HIS A 111 -29.22 40.85 -8.15
CA HIS A 111 -30.43 40.98 -8.97
C HIS A 111 -31.59 40.20 -8.31
N PRO A 112 -32.72 40.84 -7.93
CA PRO A 112 -33.77 40.22 -7.11
C PRO A 112 -34.38 38.96 -7.72
N ARG A 113 -34.65 38.98 -9.04
CA ARG A 113 -35.17 37.79 -9.74
C ARG A 113 -34.22 36.60 -9.69
N ARG A 114 -32.91 36.82 -9.85
CA ARG A 114 -31.90 35.75 -9.86
C ARG A 114 -31.66 35.23 -8.45
N LEU A 115 -31.56 36.13 -7.46
CA LEU A 115 -31.47 35.76 -6.05
C LEU A 115 -32.67 34.91 -5.61
N ARG A 116 -33.89 35.26 -6.06
CA ARG A 116 -35.07 34.43 -5.80
C ARG A 116 -34.95 33.01 -6.35
N GLN A 117 -34.34 32.82 -7.52
CA GLN A 117 -34.15 31.48 -8.09
C GLN A 117 -33.15 30.66 -7.26
N VAL A 118 -32.07 31.29 -6.81
CA VAL A 118 -31.08 30.68 -5.91
C VAL A 118 -31.74 30.28 -4.58
N LEU A 119 -32.43 31.21 -3.92
CA LEU A 119 -33.04 30.96 -2.62
C LEU A 119 -34.17 29.93 -2.67
N ARG A 120 -34.86 29.78 -3.81
CA ARG A 120 -35.86 28.72 -4.02
C ARG A 120 -35.27 27.32 -3.89
N MET A 121 -34.10 27.12 -4.47
CA MET A 121 -33.41 25.83 -4.39
C MET A 121 -32.93 25.60 -2.96
N LEU A 122 -32.25 26.57 -2.37
CA LEU A 122 -31.68 26.45 -1.03
C LEU A 122 -32.75 26.20 0.04
N HIS A 123 -33.86 26.92 0.03
CA HIS A 123 -34.92 26.69 1.03
C HIS A 123 -35.57 25.31 0.89
N ASN A 124 -35.63 24.78 -0.33
CA ASN A 124 -36.18 23.45 -0.59
C ASN A 124 -35.24 22.36 -0.09
N ASP A 125 -33.93 22.61 -0.20
CA ASP A 125 -32.86 21.75 0.31
C ASP A 125 -32.65 21.89 1.83
N GLY A 126 -33.50 22.66 2.51
CA GLY A 126 -33.47 22.85 3.96
C GLY A 126 -32.49 23.92 4.44
N ILE A 127 -32.00 24.79 3.56
CA ILE A 127 -31.09 25.90 3.86
C ILE A 127 -31.91 27.20 3.77
N PHE A 128 -32.06 27.91 4.89
CA PHE A 128 -33.05 28.99 5.10
C PHE A 128 -34.50 28.50 5.28
N THR A 129 -35.33 29.35 5.91
CA THR A 129 -36.79 29.20 5.93
C THR A 129 -37.43 30.29 5.08
N TYR A 130 -38.46 29.93 4.33
CA TYR A 130 -39.27 30.87 3.56
C TYR A 130 -40.72 30.86 4.07
N ASP A 131 -41.28 32.05 4.31
CA ASP A 131 -42.68 32.25 4.62
C ASP A 131 -43.41 32.80 3.39
N ALA A 132 -44.29 31.97 2.81
CA ALA A 132 -45.04 32.31 1.61
C ALA A 132 -46.12 33.38 1.84
N VAL A 133 -46.56 33.61 3.08
CA VAL A 133 -47.57 34.63 3.40
C VAL A 133 -46.94 36.01 3.42
N THR A 134 -45.74 36.12 4.00
CA THR A 134 -45.00 37.39 4.13
C THR A 134 -44.01 37.63 2.99
N ASP A 135 -43.75 36.62 2.14
CA ASP A 135 -42.69 36.60 1.11
C ASP A 135 -41.29 36.87 1.70
N GLN A 136 -41.06 36.42 2.94
CA GLN A 136 -39.81 36.65 3.67
C GLN A 136 -38.98 35.38 3.81
N TYR A 137 -37.67 35.55 3.67
CA TYR A 137 -36.66 34.57 4.03
C TYR A 137 -36.10 34.88 5.42
N LYS A 138 -35.72 33.84 6.14
CA LYS A 138 -34.99 33.95 7.41
C LYS A 138 -33.96 32.84 7.51
N ASN A 139 -32.94 33.07 8.34
CA ASN A 139 -32.02 32.00 8.71
C ASN A 139 -32.76 30.88 9.46
N ASN A 140 -32.26 29.67 9.25
CA ASN A 140 -32.59 28.48 10.02
C ASN A 140 -31.28 27.91 10.62
N PRO A 141 -31.34 26.88 11.47
CA PRO A 141 -30.15 26.36 12.15
C PRO A 141 -29.02 25.97 11.18
N THR A 142 -29.38 25.43 10.01
CA THR A 142 -28.42 25.05 8.96
C THR A 142 -27.78 26.27 8.29
N SER A 143 -28.54 27.33 8.00
CA SER A 143 -27.98 28.53 7.37
C SER A 143 -27.25 29.46 8.35
N GLU A 144 -27.56 29.39 9.65
CA GLU A 144 -26.79 30.09 10.70
C GLU A 144 -25.33 29.63 10.78
N MET A 145 -25.08 28.36 10.47
CA MET A 145 -23.73 27.80 10.38
C MET A 145 -22.87 28.43 9.25
N LEU A 146 -23.50 29.15 8.32
CA LEU A 146 -22.84 29.84 7.21
C LEU A 146 -22.52 31.31 7.52
N LEU A 147 -22.89 31.82 8.70
CA LEU A 147 -22.53 33.18 9.11
C LEU A 147 -21.01 33.37 9.10
N SER A 148 -20.56 34.52 8.60
CA SER A 148 -19.13 34.82 8.41
C SER A 148 -18.28 34.71 9.68
N ASP A 149 -18.86 34.97 10.85
CA ASP A 149 -18.23 34.87 12.17
C ASP A 149 -18.65 33.62 12.97
N HIS A 150 -19.40 32.69 12.36
CA HIS A 150 -19.78 31.44 13.02
C HIS A 150 -18.54 30.65 13.41
N TRP A 151 -18.46 30.15 14.64
CA TRP A 151 -17.23 29.57 15.19
C TRP A 151 -16.69 28.35 14.42
N THR A 152 -17.55 27.62 13.69
CA THR A 152 -17.17 26.48 12.84
C THR A 152 -16.68 26.90 11.44
N GLN A 153 -16.96 28.14 11.03
CA GLN A 153 -16.43 28.72 9.79
C GLN A 153 -16.73 27.90 8.51
N TRP A 154 -17.92 27.29 8.41
CA TRP A 154 -18.30 26.42 7.28
C TRP A 154 -18.41 27.16 5.94
N HIS A 155 -18.57 28.48 5.95
CA HIS A 155 -18.54 29.31 4.72
C HIS A 155 -17.21 29.17 3.96
N ASN A 156 -16.09 28.93 4.64
CA ASN A 156 -14.79 28.69 3.98
C ASN A 156 -14.81 27.38 3.16
N TRP A 157 -15.51 26.36 3.66
CA TRP A 157 -15.71 25.10 2.94
C TRP A 157 -16.59 25.31 1.70
N VAL A 158 -17.67 26.07 1.83
CA VAL A 158 -18.53 26.43 0.68
C VAL A 158 -17.74 27.14 -0.41
N ASP A 159 -16.88 28.09 -0.02
CA ASP A 159 -16.04 28.83 -0.97
C ASP A 159 -15.03 27.91 -1.67
N LEU A 160 -14.13 27.27 -0.91
CA LEU A 160 -13.03 26.49 -1.50
C LEU A 160 -13.52 25.20 -2.19
N TYR A 161 -14.42 24.44 -1.56
CA TYR A 161 -14.88 23.17 -2.13
C TYR A 161 -15.91 23.39 -3.24
N GLY A 162 -16.73 24.43 -3.11
CA GLY A 162 -17.69 24.81 -4.15
C GLY A 162 -17.03 25.40 -5.39
N ASN A 163 -15.76 25.82 -5.33
CA ASN A 163 -15.00 26.37 -6.45
C ASN A 163 -13.83 25.46 -6.87
N GLU A 164 -12.69 25.49 -6.19
CA GLU A 164 -11.47 24.80 -6.64
C GLU A 164 -11.60 23.27 -6.64
N PHE A 165 -12.11 22.66 -5.56
CA PHE A 165 -12.33 21.19 -5.56
C PHE A 165 -13.46 20.79 -6.51
N TYR A 166 -14.47 21.65 -6.68
CA TYR A 166 -15.52 21.44 -7.67
C TYR A 166 -14.93 21.36 -9.09
N ASP A 167 -13.97 22.23 -9.42
CA ASP A 167 -13.26 22.14 -10.70
C ASP A 167 -12.45 20.83 -10.78
N MET A 168 -11.65 20.50 -9.75
CA MET A 168 -10.87 19.25 -9.70
C MET A 168 -11.73 18.00 -9.96
N ALA A 169 -12.95 17.96 -9.42
CA ALA A 169 -13.88 16.83 -9.58
C ALA A 169 -14.26 16.54 -11.05
N ARG A 170 -14.07 17.49 -11.97
CA ARG A 170 -14.27 17.28 -13.41
C ARG A 170 -13.34 16.21 -14.00
N GLY A 171 -12.21 15.94 -13.34
CA GLY A 171 -11.28 14.89 -13.75
C GLY A 171 -11.72 13.46 -13.39
N ILE A 172 -12.72 13.28 -12.53
CA ILE A 172 -13.13 11.96 -12.01
C ILE A 172 -13.41 10.93 -13.12
N PRO A 173 -14.22 11.24 -14.16
CA PRO A 173 -14.50 10.24 -15.19
C PRO A 173 -13.27 9.78 -15.96
N ALA A 174 -12.25 10.65 -16.08
CA ALA A 174 -10.99 10.31 -16.72
C ALA A 174 -10.08 9.51 -15.77
N SER A 175 -10.03 9.85 -14.47
CA SER A 175 -9.21 9.14 -13.49
C SER A 175 -9.67 7.70 -13.24
N CYS A 176 -10.94 7.36 -13.48
CA CYS A 176 -11.45 5.99 -13.34
C CYS A 176 -11.03 5.03 -14.48
N ARG A 177 -10.30 5.49 -15.50
CA ARG A 177 -9.89 4.62 -16.62
C ARG A 177 -8.72 3.74 -16.19
N LYS A 178 -8.75 2.47 -16.61
CA LYS A 178 -7.81 1.41 -16.18
C LYS A 178 -6.33 1.80 -16.25
N ASP A 179 -5.93 2.53 -17.28
CA ASP A 179 -4.53 2.87 -17.55
C ASP A 179 -4.15 4.29 -17.05
N VAL A 180 -5.03 4.95 -16.30
CA VAL A 180 -4.80 6.32 -15.80
C VAL A 180 -4.31 6.25 -14.35
N THR A 181 -3.15 6.87 -14.11
CA THR A 181 -2.51 6.94 -12.79
C THR A 181 -2.59 8.33 -12.16
N ARG A 182 -2.93 9.36 -12.95
CA ARG A 182 -3.10 10.74 -12.46
C ARG A 182 -4.41 10.87 -11.69
N MET A 183 -4.37 11.60 -10.59
CA MET A 183 -5.56 11.93 -9.79
C MET A 183 -6.50 12.87 -10.56
N ALA A 184 -7.78 12.93 -10.18
CA ALA A 184 -8.76 13.78 -10.86
C ALA A 184 -8.32 15.26 -10.92
N GLY A 185 -7.80 15.81 -9.82
CA GLY A 185 -7.30 17.19 -9.80
C GLY A 185 -6.11 17.43 -10.74
N GLN A 186 -5.19 16.47 -10.81
CA GLN A 186 -4.05 16.53 -11.73
C GLN A 186 -4.48 16.51 -13.18
N ILE A 187 -5.42 15.63 -13.53
CA ILE A 187 -5.98 15.55 -14.89
C ILE A 187 -6.67 16.87 -15.25
N GLN A 188 -7.52 17.38 -14.36
CA GLN A 188 -8.31 18.59 -14.64
C GLN A 188 -7.42 19.82 -14.88
N PHE A 189 -6.40 19.99 -14.05
CA PHE A 189 -5.50 21.14 -14.14
C PHE A 189 -4.29 20.91 -15.05
N ASP A 190 -4.23 19.74 -15.68
CA ASP A 190 -3.10 19.28 -16.48
C ASP A 190 -1.73 19.56 -15.82
N THR A 191 -1.60 19.10 -14.58
CA THR A 191 -0.37 19.20 -13.77
C THR A 191 0.07 17.83 -13.23
N ASP A 192 1.37 17.63 -13.05
CA ASP A 192 1.93 16.46 -12.36
C ASP A 192 2.26 16.75 -10.89
N LYS A 193 1.98 17.98 -10.43
CA LYS A 193 2.27 18.43 -9.06
C LYS A 193 1.28 17.82 -8.07
N ASP A 194 1.71 17.66 -6.82
CA ASP A 194 0.81 17.38 -5.71
C ASP A 194 -0.07 18.60 -5.37
N LEU A 195 -1.12 18.37 -4.57
CA LEU A 195 -2.10 19.40 -4.20
C LEU A 195 -1.44 20.63 -3.57
N PHE A 196 -0.55 20.44 -2.60
CA PHE A 196 0.05 21.54 -1.83
C PHE A 196 0.97 22.39 -2.70
N THR A 197 1.81 21.74 -3.51
CA THR A 197 2.68 22.43 -4.46
C THR A 197 1.85 23.24 -5.45
N TYR A 198 0.83 22.64 -6.05
CA TYR A 198 -0.05 23.33 -6.99
C TYR A 198 -0.80 24.50 -6.33
N PHE A 199 -1.40 24.30 -5.17
CA PHE A 199 -2.15 25.34 -4.44
C PHE A 199 -1.26 26.49 -3.98
N THR A 200 0.01 26.22 -3.68
CA THR A 200 0.98 27.27 -3.35
C THR A 200 1.21 28.18 -4.55
N GLU A 201 1.45 27.61 -5.73
CA GLU A 201 1.69 28.37 -6.95
C GLU A 201 0.47 29.17 -7.43
N GLN A 202 -0.74 28.63 -7.21
CA GLN A 202 -1.98 29.34 -7.52
C GLN A 202 -2.37 30.39 -6.46
N GLY A 203 -1.66 30.45 -5.32
CA GLY A 203 -1.98 31.35 -4.21
C GLY A 203 -3.20 30.91 -3.38
N TRP A 204 -3.64 29.65 -3.51
CA TRP A 204 -4.82 29.10 -2.83
C TRP A 204 -4.50 28.43 -1.49
N LEU A 205 -3.22 28.19 -1.19
CA LEU A 205 -2.80 27.50 0.04
C LEU A 205 -3.36 28.15 1.32
N SER A 206 -3.42 29.48 1.37
CA SER A 206 -3.96 30.20 2.54
C SER A 206 -5.47 29.94 2.76
N ARG A 207 -6.24 29.79 1.69
CA ARG A 207 -7.67 29.41 1.74
C ARG A 207 -7.82 27.97 2.20
N LEU A 208 -6.96 27.06 1.73
CA LEU A 208 -6.92 25.67 2.19
C LEU A 208 -6.66 25.60 3.70
N HIS A 209 -5.61 26.25 4.21
CA HIS A 209 -5.30 26.27 5.64
C HIS A 209 -6.46 26.80 6.48
N ARG A 210 -7.06 27.93 6.09
CA ARG A 210 -8.23 28.50 6.79
C ARG A 210 -9.42 27.54 6.83
N THR A 211 -9.70 26.86 5.72
CA THR A 211 -10.79 25.89 5.59
C THR A 211 -10.57 24.70 6.53
N LEU A 212 -9.37 24.12 6.50
CA LEU A 212 -9.01 22.98 7.36
C LEU A 212 -9.01 23.36 8.85
N SER A 213 -8.51 24.54 9.21
CA SER A 213 -8.55 25.04 10.60
C SER A 213 -9.98 25.21 11.12
N GLY A 214 -10.89 25.77 10.30
CA GLY A 214 -12.31 25.87 10.66
C GLY A 214 -12.97 24.51 10.87
N GLY A 215 -12.67 23.55 9.98
CA GLY A 215 -13.13 22.16 10.11
C GLY A 215 -12.58 21.48 11.36
N ALA A 216 -11.31 21.69 11.71
CA ALA A 216 -10.71 21.15 12.93
C ALA A 216 -11.38 21.72 14.19
N ALA A 217 -11.64 23.04 14.21
CA ALA A 217 -12.37 23.66 15.31
C ALA A 217 -13.77 23.09 15.47
N ALA A 218 -14.52 22.94 14.36
CA ALA A 218 -15.89 22.45 14.37
C ALA A 218 -16.04 21.03 14.97
N GLN A 219 -15.04 20.18 14.75
CA GLN A 219 -15.06 18.77 15.17
C GLN A 219 -14.49 18.56 16.58
N ALA A 220 -13.82 19.57 17.14
CA ALA A 220 -13.12 19.48 18.41
C ALA A 220 -14.00 19.09 19.61
N PRO A 221 -15.23 19.62 19.78
CA PRO A 221 -16.07 19.25 20.94
C PRO A 221 -16.39 17.76 20.98
N GLY A 222 -16.71 17.15 19.83
CA GLY A 222 -16.99 15.71 19.73
C GLY A 222 -15.79 14.85 20.09
N ILE A 223 -14.61 15.21 19.57
CA ILE A 223 -13.35 14.53 19.88
C ILE A 223 -13.05 14.55 21.38
N LEU A 224 -13.25 15.70 22.04
CA LEU A 224 -12.98 15.86 23.48
C LEU A 224 -13.96 15.08 24.38
N VAL A 225 -15.23 14.97 23.98
CA VAL A 225 -16.29 14.47 24.87
C VAL A 225 -16.63 13.01 24.64
N ASP A 226 -16.56 12.50 23.40
CA ASP A 226 -17.10 11.18 23.07
C ASP A 226 -16.08 10.03 23.16
N TYR A 227 -14.79 10.32 23.25
CA TYR A 227 -13.74 9.34 23.54
C TYR A 227 -13.36 9.40 25.05
N PRO A 228 -13.13 8.26 25.73
CA PRO A 228 -12.87 8.20 27.18
C PRO A 228 -11.42 8.59 27.54
N TRP A 229 -11.09 9.88 27.38
CA TRP A 229 -9.75 10.41 27.64
C TRP A 229 -9.30 10.28 29.09
N GLU A 230 -10.23 10.19 30.05
CA GLU A 230 -9.95 9.98 31.46
C GLU A 230 -9.13 8.71 31.74
N GLU A 231 -9.22 7.69 30.88
CA GLU A 231 -8.44 6.45 31.01
C GLU A 231 -6.93 6.67 30.81
N ILE A 232 -6.55 7.72 30.07
CA ILE A 232 -5.17 8.04 29.69
C ILE A 232 -4.76 9.46 30.09
N ALA A 233 -5.56 10.18 30.88
CA ALA A 233 -5.34 11.59 31.21
C ALA A 233 -4.01 11.87 31.93
N GLU A 234 -3.46 10.89 32.66
CA GLU A 234 -2.18 11.00 33.37
C GLU A 234 -0.98 10.52 32.53
N GLU A 235 -1.22 10.03 31.31
CA GLU A 235 -0.16 9.49 30.46
C GLU A 235 0.49 10.54 29.57
N CYS A 236 1.70 10.22 29.10
CA CYS A 236 2.31 10.90 27.98
C CYS A 236 2.01 10.12 26.70
N PHE A 237 1.35 10.72 25.72
CA PHE A 237 1.08 10.09 24.43
C PHE A 237 1.95 10.67 23.31
N LEU A 238 2.12 9.91 22.23
CA LEU A 238 2.77 10.39 21.01
C LEU A 238 1.74 10.53 19.88
N ASP A 239 1.60 11.73 19.35
CA ASP A 239 0.81 11.98 18.13
C ASP A 239 1.68 11.74 16.90
N VAL A 240 1.38 10.66 16.17
CA VAL A 240 2.12 10.24 14.97
C VAL A 240 1.51 10.92 13.75
N GLY A 241 2.30 11.71 13.02
CA GLY A 241 1.79 12.59 11.98
C GLY A 241 1.00 13.77 12.56
N GLY A 242 1.38 14.25 13.74
CA GLY A 242 0.62 15.26 14.49
C GLY A 242 0.59 16.66 13.87
N GLY A 243 1.29 16.88 12.75
CA GLY A 243 1.26 18.14 12.03
C GLY A 243 1.74 19.31 12.89
N GLY A 244 1.05 20.45 12.77
CA GLY A 244 1.32 21.64 13.58
C GLY A 244 0.97 21.51 15.07
N GLY A 245 0.38 20.38 15.50
CA GLY A 245 0.05 20.10 16.91
C GLY A 245 -1.35 20.48 17.37
N GLY A 246 -2.29 20.75 16.46
CA GLY A 246 -3.65 21.18 16.82
C GLY A 246 -4.43 20.18 17.68
N LEU A 247 -4.33 18.87 17.39
CA LEU A 247 -4.95 17.82 18.21
C LEU A 247 -4.32 17.77 19.61
N VAL A 248 -2.98 17.81 19.67
CA VAL A 248 -2.25 17.85 20.93
C VAL A 248 -2.67 19.05 21.77
N ALA A 249 -2.67 20.26 21.22
CA ALA A 249 -3.05 21.47 21.95
C ALA A 249 -4.50 21.40 22.43
N LEU A 250 -5.42 20.85 21.62
CA LEU A 250 -6.81 20.63 21.99
C LEU A 250 -6.93 19.73 23.23
N LEU A 251 -6.29 18.55 23.20
CA LEU A 251 -6.33 17.58 24.29
C LEU A 251 -5.68 18.11 25.56
N LEU A 252 -4.52 18.76 25.44
CA LEU A 252 -3.82 19.33 26.58
C LEU A 252 -4.61 20.48 27.23
N ARG A 253 -5.36 21.27 26.46
CA ARG A 253 -6.21 22.33 27.02
C ARG A 253 -7.35 21.77 27.87
N GLU A 254 -7.91 20.62 27.52
CA GLU A 254 -8.96 19.98 28.32
C GLU A 254 -8.38 19.16 29.49
N HIS A 255 -7.40 18.31 29.21
CA HIS A 255 -6.80 17.39 30.19
C HIS A 255 -5.49 17.97 30.74
N LYS A 256 -5.59 18.61 31.92
CA LYS A 256 -4.48 19.41 32.49
C LYS A 256 -3.26 18.61 32.93
N SER A 257 -3.43 17.33 33.29
CA SER A 257 -2.34 16.42 33.69
C SER A 257 -1.63 15.74 32.50
N MET A 258 -2.28 15.72 31.33
CA MET A 258 -1.77 15.02 30.15
C MET A 258 -0.51 15.70 29.61
N ARG A 259 0.38 14.89 29.02
CA ARG A 259 1.58 15.36 28.29
C ARG A 259 1.59 14.73 26.91
N ALA A 260 2.31 15.34 25.98
CA ALA A 260 2.34 14.85 24.60
C ALA A 260 3.70 15.03 23.95
N GLY A 261 3.99 14.13 23.01
CA GLY A 261 4.99 14.34 21.96
C GLY A 261 4.33 14.35 20.59
N ILE A 262 5.07 14.84 19.60
CA ILE A 262 4.68 14.85 18.19
C ILE A 262 5.81 14.19 17.39
N LEU A 263 5.46 13.27 16.50
CA LEU A 263 6.37 12.71 15.50
C LEU A 263 5.93 13.15 14.10
N ASP A 264 6.80 13.86 13.38
CA ASP A 264 6.55 14.27 12.00
C ASP A 264 7.88 14.57 11.26
N THR A 265 7.78 14.93 9.98
CA THR A 265 8.90 15.34 9.14
C THR A 265 9.58 16.61 9.66
N ALA A 266 10.84 16.83 9.29
CA ALA A 266 11.67 17.91 9.82
C ALA A 266 11.02 19.31 9.68
N LYS A 267 10.47 19.61 8.49
CA LYS A 267 9.82 20.90 8.21
C LYS A 267 8.55 21.11 9.04
N VAL A 268 7.80 20.04 9.28
CA VAL A 268 6.57 20.10 10.08
C VAL A 268 6.91 20.27 11.56
N ILE A 269 7.94 19.58 12.06
CA ILE A 269 8.40 19.72 13.44
C ILE A 269 8.99 21.10 13.71
N GLU A 270 9.68 21.71 12.75
CA GLU A 270 10.11 23.12 12.85
C GLU A 270 8.90 24.03 13.08
N HIS A 271 7.85 23.88 12.28
CA HIS A 271 6.61 24.65 12.44
C HIS A 271 5.88 24.36 13.77
N ALA A 272 5.80 23.10 14.19
CA ALA A 272 5.23 22.73 15.49
C ALA A 272 6.02 23.37 16.65
N THR A 273 7.36 23.40 16.54
CA THR A 273 8.23 24.05 17.52
C THR A 273 7.91 25.54 17.64
N GLU A 274 7.71 26.24 16.53
CA GLU A 274 7.26 27.64 16.54
C GLU A 274 5.89 27.80 17.19
N ASN A 275 4.95 26.89 16.94
CA ASN A 275 3.61 26.95 17.51
C ASN A 275 3.59 26.75 19.04
N PHE A 276 4.43 25.87 19.59
CA PHE A 276 4.46 25.61 21.04
C PHE A 276 5.46 26.47 21.82
N HIS A 277 6.56 26.91 21.19
CA HIS A 277 7.67 27.57 21.89
C HIS A 277 8.09 28.91 21.27
N GLY A 278 7.51 29.31 20.14
CA GLY A 278 7.74 30.62 19.55
C GLY A 278 7.16 31.75 20.41
N PRO A 279 7.72 32.97 20.32
CA PRO A 279 7.29 34.11 21.14
C PRO A 279 5.80 34.50 20.93
N ASN A 280 5.23 34.14 19.78
CA ASN A 280 3.82 34.32 19.45
C ASN A 280 3.15 32.99 19.02
N GLY A 281 3.66 31.86 19.51
CA GLY A 281 3.15 30.54 19.15
C GLY A 281 1.69 30.35 19.55
N GLU A 282 0.87 29.78 18.66
CA GLU A 282 -0.57 29.57 18.88
C GLU A 282 -0.89 28.66 20.08
N TYR A 283 0.06 27.79 20.44
CA TYR A 283 -0.06 26.76 21.48
C TYR A 283 0.93 26.97 22.64
N ALA A 284 1.50 28.18 22.76
CA ALA A 284 2.41 28.53 23.84
C ALA A 284 1.80 28.34 25.24
N ASP A 285 0.47 28.46 25.37
CA ASP A 285 -0.27 28.24 26.62
C ASP A 285 -0.18 26.81 27.17
N VAL A 286 0.19 25.83 26.33
CA VAL A 286 0.38 24.43 26.72
C VAL A 286 1.79 23.91 26.43
N GLY A 287 2.70 24.77 25.96
CA GLY A 287 4.06 24.39 25.55
C GLY A 287 4.87 23.68 26.63
N ASP A 288 4.69 24.02 27.91
CA ASP A 288 5.41 23.36 29.02
C ASP A 288 5.12 21.85 29.13
N ARG A 289 4.01 21.37 28.53
CA ARG A 289 3.61 19.95 28.52
C ARG A 289 3.95 19.22 27.23
N VAL A 290 4.54 19.93 26.26
CA VAL A 290 5.16 19.39 25.04
C VAL A 290 6.63 19.78 25.08
N MET A 291 7.49 18.95 25.68
CA MET A 291 8.90 19.32 25.81
C MET A 291 9.55 19.41 24.42
N PRO A 292 10.53 20.30 24.18
CA PRO A 292 11.23 20.36 22.90
C PRO A 292 11.85 19.03 22.48
N SER A 293 12.27 18.20 23.44
CA SER A 293 12.79 16.83 23.18
C SER A 293 11.72 15.83 22.75
N MET A 294 10.44 16.16 22.89
CA MET A 294 9.27 15.37 22.49
C MET A 294 8.66 15.89 21.17
N LEU A 295 9.27 16.90 20.54
CA LEU A 295 9.03 17.27 19.15
C LEU A 295 10.05 16.51 18.29
N ILE A 296 9.62 15.36 17.77
CA ILE A 296 10.52 14.34 17.25
C ILE A 296 10.49 14.38 15.73
N VAL A 297 11.64 14.70 15.13
CA VAL A 297 11.84 14.58 13.68
C VAL A 297 11.98 13.10 13.32
N GLY A 298 11.14 12.62 12.42
CA GLY A 298 11.24 11.26 11.92
C GLY A 298 10.24 10.93 10.84
N ASP A 299 10.32 9.69 10.37
CA ASP A 299 9.40 9.12 9.39
C ASP A 299 8.80 7.84 9.98
N PHE A 300 7.49 7.87 10.18
CA PHE A 300 6.71 6.79 10.79
C PHE A 300 6.66 5.52 9.93
N LEU A 301 7.03 5.58 8.64
CA LEU A 301 7.20 4.40 7.79
C LEU A 301 8.48 3.61 8.12
N PHE A 302 9.42 4.24 8.84
CA PHE A 302 10.70 3.62 9.21
C PHE A 302 10.81 3.32 10.70
N LYS A 303 10.69 4.35 11.57
CA LYS A 303 10.94 4.21 13.01
C LYS A 303 10.03 5.11 13.82
N ILE A 304 9.48 4.54 14.89
CA ILE A 304 8.58 5.25 15.82
C ILE A 304 9.17 5.13 17.23
N PRO A 305 9.28 6.24 18.00
CA PRO A 305 9.69 6.23 19.39
C PRO A 305 8.72 5.44 20.29
N SER A 306 9.25 4.84 21.36
CA SER A 306 8.47 4.05 22.31
C SER A 306 7.66 4.91 23.28
N PHE A 307 6.34 4.72 23.26
CA PHE A 307 5.34 5.32 24.14
C PHE A 307 4.32 4.24 24.53
N GLU A 308 3.55 4.47 25.60
CA GLU A 308 2.43 3.57 25.94
C GLU A 308 1.19 3.90 25.10
N VAL A 309 0.91 5.18 24.87
CA VAL A 309 -0.26 5.64 24.13
C VAL A 309 0.15 6.38 22.86
N TYR A 310 -0.51 6.06 21.75
CA TYR A 310 -0.33 6.75 20.48
C TYR A 310 -1.66 7.30 19.97
N THR A 311 -1.61 8.45 19.32
CA THR A 311 -2.71 8.98 18.50
C THR A 311 -2.24 9.13 17.06
N MET A 312 -3.18 9.05 16.12
CA MET A 312 -2.95 9.34 14.70
C MET A 312 -4.25 9.84 14.09
N LYS A 313 -4.23 10.97 13.38
CA LYS A 313 -5.45 11.62 12.87
C LYS A 313 -5.26 12.06 11.43
N TRP A 314 -6.15 11.60 10.53
CA TRP A 314 -6.11 11.94 9.10
C TRP A 314 -4.73 11.72 8.49
N CYS A 315 -4.23 10.50 8.62
CA CYS A 315 -2.92 10.13 8.09
C CYS A 315 -2.96 8.79 7.38
N LEU A 316 -3.69 7.80 7.90
CA LEU A 316 -3.75 6.47 7.31
C LEU A 316 -4.68 6.43 6.09
N HIS A 317 -5.58 7.39 5.96
CA HIS A 317 -6.42 7.55 4.77
C HIS A 317 -5.68 8.08 3.53
N ASP A 318 -4.49 8.70 3.70
CA ASP A 318 -3.67 9.20 2.59
C ASP A 318 -2.98 8.08 1.81
N TRP A 319 -3.09 6.84 2.29
CA TRP A 319 -2.29 5.72 1.79
C TRP A 319 -3.13 4.46 1.55
N ASP A 320 -2.60 3.61 0.67
CA ASP A 320 -3.07 2.24 0.49
C ASP A 320 -2.78 1.35 1.72
N ASP A 321 -3.42 0.18 1.71
CA ASP A 321 -3.28 -0.83 2.77
C ASP A 321 -1.82 -1.22 3.05
N SER A 322 -0.94 -1.25 2.03
CA SER A 322 0.44 -1.69 2.22
C SER A 322 1.23 -0.75 3.13
N LYS A 323 1.01 0.57 2.97
CA LYS A 323 1.62 1.59 3.83
C LYS A 323 0.90 1.70 5.17
N ALA A 324 -0.43 1.58 5.20
CA ALA A 324 -1.17 1.58 6.46
C ALA A 324 -0.72 0.43 7.37
N LEU A 325 -0.58 -0.80 6.84
CA LEU A 325 -0.01 -1.94 7.55
C LEU A 325 1.39 -1.63 8.08
N LYS A 326 2.26 -1.02 7.26
CA LYS A 326 3.62 -0.69 7.65
C LYS A 326 3.68 0.24 8.86
N VAL A 327 2.82 1.26 8.90
CA VAL A 327 2.72 2.18 10.04
C VAL A 327 2.23 1.44 11.28
N LEU A 328 1.14 0.67 11.16
CA LEU A 328 0.58 -0.10 12.28
C LEU A 328 1.60 -1.10 12.85
N GLU A 329 2.40 -1.75 12.00
CA GLU A 329 3.50 -2.63 12.43
C GLU A 329 4.59 -1.87 13.20
N ASN A 330 4.96 -0.68 12.74
CA ASN A 330 6.00 0.11 13.38
C ASN A 330 5.54 0.62 14.75
N ILE A 331 4.28 1.07 14.87
CA ILE A 331 3.69 1.42 16.16
C ILE A 331 3.61 0.17 17.03
N ARG A 332 3.24 -0.99 16.47
CA ARG A 332 3.18 -2.26 17.21
C ARG A 332 4.52 -2.69 17.80
N LYS A 333 5.62 -2.43 17.08
CA LYS A 333 6.99 -2.71 17.56
C LYS A 333 7.45 -1.70 18.60
N ALA A 334 7.00 -0.45 18.49
CA ALA A 334 7.41 0.64 19.37
C ALA A 334 6.64 0.67 20.69
N ILE A 335 5.36 0.26 20.69
CA ILE A 335 4.47 0.42 21.83
C ILE A 335 4.96 -0.32 23.07
N VAL A 336 5.07 0.44 24.16
CA VAL A 336 5.45 -0.07 25.47
C VAL A 336 4.29 -0.88 26.02
N ARG A 337 4.57 -2.07 26.56
CA ARG A 337 3.58 -2.93 27.21
C ARG A 337 3.15 -2.34 28.55
N GLY A 338 1.85 -2.12 28.71
CA GLY A 338 1.22 -1.56 29.90
C GLY A 338 -0.30 -1.70 29.85
N PRO A 339 -1.00 -1.44 30.96
CA PRO A 339 -2.46 -1.59 31.06
C PRO A 339 -3.23 -0.55 30.24
N LYS A 340 -2.58 0.56 29.84
CA LYS A 340 -3.20 1.62 29.04
C LYS A 340 -2.72 1.60 27.59
N SER A 341 -1.82 0.69 27.22
CA SER A 341 -1.26 0.57 25.87
C SER A 341 -2.34 0.54 24.80
N ARG A 342 -2.39 1.58 23.98
CA ARG A 342 -3.34 1.67 22.86
C ARG A 342 -2.87 2.64 21.78
N LEU A 343 -3.36 2.41 20.58
CA LEU A 343 -3.31 3.35 19.46
C LEU A 343 -4.73 3.84 19.18
N ILE A 344 -4.91 5.15 19.12
CA ILE A 344 -6.20 5.81 18.86
C ILE A 344 -6.14 6.47 17.49
N ILE A 345 -6.91 5.95 16.55
CA ILE A 345 -6.92 6.41 15.15
C ILE A 345 -8.17 7.25 14.92
N PHE A 346 -7.99 8.48 14.43
CA PHE A 346 -9.09 9.38 14.05
C PHE A 346 -9.20 9.43 12.52
N GLU A 347 -10.07 8.60 11.96
CA GLU A 347 -10.31 8.47 10.53
C GLU A 347 -11.81 8.31 10.26
N SER A 348 -12.24 8.56 9.02
CA SER A 348 -13.64 8.29 8.66
C SER A 348 -13.90 6.78 8.58
N LEU A 349 -15.17 6.43 8.79
CA LEU A 349 -15.64 5.06 8.62
C LEU A 349 -16.65 5.02 7.48
N LEU A 350 -16.31 4.29 6.42
CA LEU A 350 -17.25 4.05 5.33
C LEU A 350 -18.46 3.27 5.84
N THR A 351 -19.63 3.87 5.70
CA THR A 351 -20.92 3.30 6.11
C THR A 351 -22.00 3.65 5.11
N ASP A 352 -22.99 2.77 4.96
CA ASP A 352 -24.13 2.96 4.08
C ASP A 352 -25.17 3.94 4.64
N GLY A 353 -26.18 4.24 3.81
CA GLY A 353 -27.32 5.07 4.17
C GLY A 353 -27.03 6.57 4.11
N ARG A 354 -28.08 7.36 4.38
CA ARG A 354 -28.04 8.83 4.26
C ARG A 354 -27.05 9.43 5.24
N MET A 355 -26.97 8.91 6.47
CA MET A 355 -26.12 9.45 7.53
C MET A 355 -24.63 9.15 7.34
N GLY A 356 -24.26 8.17 6.50
CA GLY A 356 -22.87 7.83 6.17
C GLY A 356 -22.26 8.65 5.02
N ARG A 357 -23.01 9.60 4.43
CA ARG A 357 -22.62 10.31 3.19
C ARG A 357 -21.29 11.07 3.25
N LEU A 358 -20.92 11.62 4.41
CA LEU A 358 -19.70 12.41 4.54
C LEU A 358 -18.44 11.57 4.35
N ALA A 359 -18.41 10.33 4.86
CA ALA A 359 -17.28 9.43 4.65
C ALA A 359 -17.08 9.11 3.16
N ARG A 360 -18.17 8.94 2.40
CA ARG A 360 -18.11 8.72 0.94
C ARG A 360 -17.65 9.96 0.17
N TYR A 361 -17.99 11.15 0.64
CA TYR A 361 -17.45 12.39 0.07
C TYR A 361 -15.97 12.55 0.40
N GLY A 362 -15.56 12.17 1.61
CA GLY A 362 -14.15 12.11 2.03
C GLY A 362 -13.33 11.19 1.14
N ASP A 363 -13.82 9.97 0.91
CA ASP A 363 -13.18 8.97 0.04
C ASP A 363 -12.92 9.49 -1.37
N LEU A 364 -13.95 10.05 -2.00
CA LEU A 364 -13.78 10.69 -3.31
C LEU A 364 -12.85 11.89 -3.26
N THR A 365 -12.88 12.69 -2.19
CA THR A 365 -11.95 13.82 -2.04
C THR A 365 -10.50 13.32 -1.98
N MET A 366 -10.22 12.24 -1.24
CA MET A 366 -8.89 11.64 -1.19
C MET A 366 -8.45 11.09 -2.54
N ALA A 367 -9.35 10.42 -3.28
CA ALA A 367 -9.07 9.99 -4.65
C ALA A 367 -8.81 11.17 -5.61
N ILE A 368 -9.46 12.31 -5.39
CA ILE A 368 -9.29 13.53 -6.21
C ILE A 368 -7.95 14.23 -5.94
N SER A 369 -7.45 14.22 -4.69
CA SER A 369 -6.36 15.10 -4.26
C SER A 369 -5.11 14.42 -3.69
N ALA A 370 -5.19 13.18 -3.21
CA ALA A 370 -4.10 12.52 -2.48
C ALA A 370 -3.85 11.04 -2.87
N ASN A 371 -4.64 10.45 -3.78
CA ASN A 371 -4.59 9.03 -4.15
C ASN A 371 -4.71 8.08 -2.93
N GLY A 372 -5.41 8.58 -1.91
CA GLY A 372 -5.75 7.86 -0.69
C GLY A 372 -7.15 7.24 -0.76
N GLU A 373 -7.54 6.55 0.30
CA GLU A 373 -8.81 5.82 0.43
C GLU A 373 -9.33 5.87 1.87
N GLU A 374 -10.64 6.01 2.02
CA GLU A 374 -11.32 5.76 3.29
C GLU A 374 -11.64 4.27 3.44
N ARG A 375 -11.83 3.80 4.67
CA ARG A 375 -12.03 2.37 4.95
C ARG A 375 -13.30 2.09 5.75
N ASP A 376 -13.92 0.95 5.49
CA ASP A 376 -15.00 0.43 6.31
C ASP A 376 -14.47 -0.29 7.57
N GLU A 377 -15.38 -0.67 8.47
CA GLU A 377 -15.01 -1.36 9.71
C GLU A 377 -14.32 -2.71 9.48
N SER A 378 -14.73 -3.45 8.44
CA SER A 378 -14.17 -4.76 8.13
C SER A 378 -12.71 -4.64 7.67
N GLN A 379 -12.41 -3.62 6.86
CA GLN A 379 -11.07 -3.26 6.41
C GLN A 379 -10.20 -2.83 7.59
N TRP A 380 -10.69 -1.94 8.47
CA TRP A 380 -9.96 -1.54 9.68
C TRP A 380 -9.62 -2.71 10.61
N ARG A 381 -10.59 -3.60 10.84
CA ARG A 381 -10.37 -4.82 11.65
C ARG A 381 -9.39 -5.78 10.98
N SER A 382 -9.40 -5.87 9.65
CA SER A 382 -8.43 -6.66 8.89
C SER A 382 -7.01 -6.11 9.05
N LEU A 383 -6.82 -4.80 8.87
CA LEU A 383 -5.53 -4.13 9.06
C LEU A 383 -4.98 -4.31 10.48
N ALA A 384 -5.84 -4.13 11.48
CA ALA A 384 -5.47 -4.32 12.89
C ALA A 384 -4.99 -5.76 13.15
N ARG A 385 -5.75 -6.77 12.73
CA ARG A 385 -5.40 -8.19 12.95
C ARG A 385 -4.09 -8.58 12.28
N GLN A 386 -3.88 -8.16 11.03
CA GLN A 386 -2.64 -8.43 10.28
C GLN A 386 -1.39 -7.86 10.98
N THR A 387 -1.57 -6.87 11.86
CA THR A 387 -0.48 -6.18 12.57
C THR A 387 -0.50 -6.41 14.08
N ARG A 388 -1.18 -7.48 14.54
CA ARG A 388 -1.29 -7.90 15.96
C ARG A 388 -1.89 -6.84 16.88
N TRP A 389 -2.89 -6.13 16.37
CA TRP A 389 -3.81 -5.31 17.14
C TRP A 389 -5.20 -5.95 17.16
N ASP A 390 -5.93 -5.68 18.22
CA ASP A 390 -7.38 -5.89 18.25
C ASP A 390 -8.08 -4.53 18.26
N VAL A 391 -9.16 -4.41 17.48
CA VAL A 391 -10.01 -3.21 17.52
C VAL A 391 -10.97 -3.37 18.68
N ARG A 392 -10.59 -2.80 19.84
CA ARG A 392 -11.36 -2.88 21.08
C ARG A 392 -12.72 -2.21 20.92
N ASN A 393 -12.73 -1.00 20.36
CA ASN A 393 -13.96 -0.23 20.16
C ASN A 393 -13.83 0.79 19.04
N ILE A 394 -14.97 1.20 18.48
CA ILE A 394 -15.08 2.32 17.54
C ILE A 394 -16.06 3.33 18.11
N TYR A 395 -15.55 4.50 18.50
CA TYR A 395 -16.35 5.57 19.08
C TYR A 395 -16.81 6.53 17.98
N HIS A 396 -18.12 6.61 17.76
CA HIS A 396 -18.69 7.69 16.97
C HIS A 396 -18.65 9.00 17.76
N LEU A 397 -18.09 10.03 17.14
CA LEU A 397 -17.85 11.35 17.73
C LEU A 397 -18.89 12.33 17.17
N ARG A 398 -19.70 12.94 18.03
CA ARG A 398 -20.75 13.88 17.60
C ARG A 398 -20.15 15.13 16.96
N ASP A 399 -20.75 15.61 15.88
CA ASP A 399 -20.29 16.75 15.09
C ASP A 399 -18.84 16.64 14.56
N ALA A 400 -18.26 15.43 14.61
CA ALA A 400 -16.97 15.12 14.00
C ALA A 400 -17.16 14.20 12.79
N TRP A 401 -16.32 14.38 11.78
CA TRP A 401 -16.29 13.50 10.61
C TRP A 401 -15.57 12.17 10.89
N PRO A 402 -14.41 12.16 11.59
CA PRO A 402 -13.79 10.89 11.94
C PRO A 402 -14.51 10.24 13.12
N CYS A 403 -14.37 8.94 13.22
CA CYS A 403 -14.57 8.19 14.45
C CYS A 403 -13.22 7.99 15.17
N ALA A 404 -13.24 7.62 16.45
CA ALA A 404 -12.05 7.15 17.13
C ALA A 404 -12.03 5.62 17.12
N ILE A 405 -11.07 5.02 16.41
CA ILE A 405 -10.85 3.59 16.31
C ILE A 405 -9.76 3.23 17.33
N GLU A 406 -10.13 2.49 18.36
CA GLU A 406 -9.24 2.12 19.45
C GLU A 406 -8.62 0.74 19.21
N LEU A 407 -7.31 0.73 19.02
CA LEU A 407 -6.51 -0.48 18.80
C LEU A 407 -5.73 -0.81 20.07
N VAL A 408 -5.89 -2.03 20.58
CA VAL A 408 -5.11 -2.56 21.70
C VAL A 408 -4.15 -3.65 21.21
N PRO A 409 -2.91 -3.71 21.72
CA PRO A 409 -1.92 -4.65 21.23
C PRO A 409 -2.22 -6.07 21.74
N ILE A 410 -2.18 -7.06 20.85
CA ILE A 410 -2.30 -8.48 21.21
C ILE A 410 -0.91 -8.99 21.62
N TRP A 411 -0.73 -9.39 22.88
CA TRP A 411 0.55 -9.89 23.40
C TRP A 411 0.64 -11.42 23.35
N GLU A 412 1.84 -11.95 23.11
CA GLU A 412 2.11 -13.40 22.96
C GLU A 412 1.68 -14.27 24.17
N SER A 413 1.44 -13.67 25.35
CA SER A 413 1.00 -14.38 26.56
C SER A 413 -0.52 -14.47 26.76
N GLU A 414 -1.33 -13.91 25.88
CA GLU A 414 -2.81 -13.99 25.95
C GLU A 414 -3.40 -15.09 25.04
N ALA A 415 -2.53 -15.84 24.36
CA ALA A 415 -2.89 -17.06 23.63
C ALA A 415 -2.86 -18.29 24.57
N THR A 416 -3.65 -18.30 25.64
CA THR A 416 -3.93 -19.52 26.42
C THR A 416 -5.38 -19.52 26.90
N ASP A 417 -6.27 -20.11 26.09
CA ASP A 417 -7.22 -21.15 26.54
C ASP A 417 -8.07 -21.65 25.35
N VAL A 418 -7.51 -22.57 24.56
CA VAL A 418 -8.28 -23.71 24.04
C VAL A 418 -7.42 -24.95 24.22
N THR A 419 -7.81 -25.76 25.19
CA THR A 419 -7.25 -27.07 25.57
C THR A 419 -6.71 -27.91 24.41
N VAL A 420 -5.39 -28.12 24.39
CA VAL A 420 -4.76 -29.30 23.79
C VAL A 420 -4.34 -30.23 24.94
N LEU A 421 -4.89 -31.45 24.94
CA LEU A 421 -4.55 -32.51 25.89
C LEU A 421 -3.05 -32.85 25.80
N GLN A 422 -2.42 -32.85 26.98
CA GLN A 422 -1.03 -33.21 27.32
C GLN A 422 -0.64 -34.62 26.80
N THR A 423 0.62 -34.92 26.44
CA THR A 423 1.71 -35.19 27.41
C THR A 423 3.10 -35.38 26.73
N PRO A 424 4.23 -35.29 27.49
CA PRO A 424 5.62 -34.97 27.08
C PRO A 424 6.58 -36.20 27.29
N PRO A 425 7.91 -36.13 27.55
CA PRO A 425 8.95 -35.06 27.46
C PRO A 425 10.28 -35.48 26.78
N GLY A 426 11.18 -34.51 26.51
CA GLY A 426 12.59 -34.77 26.22
C GLY A 426 13.44 -33.53 25.89
N THR A 427 13.96 -32.84 26.91
CA THR A 427 15.04 -31.82 26.87
C THR A 427 16.44 -32.48 26.94
N PRO A 428 17.59 -31.77 26.84
CA PRO A 428 17.94 -30.46 26.23
C PRO A 428 19.28 -30.49 25.43
N LEU A 429 19.72 -29.34 24.85
CA LEU A 429 21.04 -28.67 25.02
C LEU A 429 21.29 -27.64 23.87
N VAL A 430 21.34 -26.31 24.13
CA VAL A 430 22.55 -25.41 24.25
C VAL A 430 23.23 -25.12 22.89
N SER A 431 23.62 -23.92 22.44
CA SER A 431 23.90 -22.58 23.01
C SER A 431 23.93 -21.51 21.91
N GLU A 432 23.64 -20.27 22.30
CA GLU A 432 24.04 -19.02 21.63
C GLU A 432 25.58 -18.90 21.53
N ALA A 433 26.07 -18.36 20.40
CA ALA A 433 27.43 -17.80 20.30
C ALA A 433 27.41 -16.56 19.40
N GLU A 434 28.04 -15.52 19.93
CA GLU A 434 28.07 -14.11 19.51
C GLU A 434 28.92 -13.82 18.27
N ASP A 435 28.41 -12.92 17.44
CA ASP A 435 29.01 -11.63 17.05
C ASP A 435 30.55 -11.47 17.17
N GLN A 436 31.29 -11.93 16.14
CA GLN A 436 32.68 -11.49 15.85
C GLN A 436 32.99 -11.62 14.34
N ASN A 437 32.74 -10.58 13.52
CA ASN A 437 33.35 -10.56 12.17
C ASN A 437 33.52 -9.17 11.51
N THR A 438 33.79 -8.12 12.28
CA THR A 438 34.00 -6.75 11.75
C THR A 438 35.48 -6.35 11.58
N ALA A 439 36.44 -7.23 11.84
CA ALA A 439 37.88 -6.90 11.79
C ALA A 439 38.69 -7.58 10.66
N LYS A 440 38.09 -8.50 9.88
CA LYS A 440 38.78 -9.18 8.76
C LYS A 440 38.55 -8.53 7.39
N SER A 441 37.53 -7.68 7.25
CA SER A 441 37.13 -7.10 5.96
C SER A 441 38.08 -6.00 5.46
N SER A 442 38.79 -5.30 6.33
CA SER A 442 39.67 -4.18 5.91
C SER A 442 40.99 -4.65 5.30
N HIS A 443 41.45 -5.86 5.59
CA HIS A 443 42.79 -6.32 5.18
C HIS A 443 42.82 -6.95 3.77
N LEU A 444 41.69 -7.50 3.30
CA LEU A 444 41.56 -8.11 1.96
C LEU A 444 41.35 -7.07 0.85
N VAL A 445 40.72 -5.94 1.17
CA VAL A 445 40.43 -4.86 0.21
C VAL A 445 41.71 -4.08 -0.14
N ASP A 446 42.61 -3.88 0.83
CA ASP A 446 43.86 -3.12 0.62
C ASP A 446 44.92 -3.90 -0.16
N GLU A 447 44.94 -5.24 -0.07
CA GLU A 447 45.91 -6.08 -0.79
C GLU A 447 45.56 -6.21 -2.29
N PHE A 448 44.26 -6.23 -2.62
CA PHE A 448 43.75 -6.39 -3.99
C PHE A 448 43.91 -5.13 -4.87
N MET A 449 43.84 -3.93 -4.27
CA MET A 449 44.00 -2.66 -4.99
C MET A 449 45.43 -2.42 -5.50
N SER A 450 46.38 -3.30 -5.18
CA SER A 450 47.78 -3.22 -5.60
C SER A 450 48.16 -4.10 -6.81
N LEU A 451 47.25 -4.96 -7.32
CA LEU A 451 47.59 -6.00 -8.30
C LEU A 451 46.84 -5.97 -9.66
N SER A 452 45.96 -4.99 -9.92
CA SER A 452 45.20 -4.94 -11.18
C SER A 452 45.73 -3.93 -12.22
N GLU A 453 46.97 -4.14 -12.67
CA GLU A 453 47.42 -3.64 -13.98
C GLU A 453 48.07 -4.77 -14.78
N SER A 454 47.29 -5.57 -15.50
CA SER A 454 47.80 -6.25 -16.70
C SER A 454 46.72 -6.53 -17.74
N LYS A 455 47.04 -6.18 -18.99
CA LYS A 455 46.21 -6.26 -20.19
C LYS A 455 45.93 -7.72 -20.58
N VAL A 456 44.68 -8.06 -20.87
CA VAL A 456 44.33 -9.26 -21.64
C VAL A 456 43.86 -8.84 -23.04
N LYS A 457 44.53 -9.37 -24.06
CA LYS A 457 44.24 -9.16 -25.49
C LYS A 457 43.23 -10.19 -25.98
N ASP A 458 42.38 -9.77 -26.91
CA ASP A 458 41.45 -10.59 -27.67
C ASP A 458 42.16 -11.67 -28.51
N GLU A 459 41.76 -12.94 -28.37
CA GLU A 459 41.90 -13.97 -29.41
C GLU A 459 40.59 -14.78 -29.54
N PRO A 460 40.12 -15.09 -30.77
CA PRO A 460 39.00 -16.00 -30.99
C PRO A 460 39.42 -17.48 -30.87
N LEU A 461 38.49 -18.31 -30.37
CA LEU A 461 38.68 -19.74 -30.08
C LEU A 461 39.21 -20.57 -31.25
N LYS A 462 40.34 -21.25 -30.99
CA LYS A 462 40.78 -22.45 -31.72
C LYS A 462 39.89 -23.64 -31.33
N LEU A 463 39.35 -24.31 -32.34
CA LEU A 463 38.72 -25.62 -32.24
C LEU A 463 39.72 -26.66 -31.72
N THR A 464 39.41 -27.29 -30.59
CA THR A 464 39.93 -28.63 -30.30
C THR A 464 39.08 -29.62 -31.08
N ASN A 465 39.69 -30.17 -32.13
CA ASN A 465 39.11 -31.18 -33.00
C ASN A 465 38.74 -32.45 -32.23
N GLY A 466 37.54 -32.96 -32.54
CA GLY A 466 37.28 -34.41 -32.62
C GLY A 466 36.74 -35.07 -31.37
N ALA A 467 35.43 -34.96 -31.14
CA ALA A 467 34.67 -36.01 -30.46
C ALA A 467 33.26 -36.08 -31.05
N GLN A 468 32.82 -37.30 -31.38
CA GLN A 468 31.53 -37.64 -31.98
C GLN A 468 30.34 -36.93 -31.30
N LYS A 469 29.37 -36.49 -32.12
CA LYS A 469 27.99 -36.18 -31.70
C LYS A 469 27.34 -37.43 -31.10
N SER A 470 27.63 -37.73 -29.85
CA SER A 470 26.87 -38.68 -29.05
C SER A 470 25.87 -37.86 -28.24
N GLU A 471 24.60 -37.88 -28.62
CA GLU A 471 23.51 -37.35 -27.78
C GLU A 471 23.35 -38.27 -26.56
N SER A 472 24.23 -38.12 -25.58
CA SER A 472 24.03 -38.76 -24.29
C SER A 472 22.83 -38.08 -23.62
N GLN A 473 21.85 -38.88 -23.24
CA GLN A 473 20.69 -38.44 -22.47
C GLN A 473 20.61 -39.31 -21.22
N VAL A 474 20.14 -38.71 -20.13
CA VAL A 474 19.98 -39.40 -18.86
C VAL A 474 18.52 -39.38 -18.48
N SER A 475 18.04 -40.51 -17.94
CA SER A 475 16.72 -40.56 -17.30
C SER A 475 16.89 -40.31 -15.82
N THR A 476 16.16 -39.33 -15.30
CA THR A 476 16.18 -38.93 -13.89
C THR A 476 14.75 -38.65 -13.44
N THR A 477 14.58 -38.24 -12.19
CA THR A 477 13.29 -37.86 -11.63
C THR A 477 13.31 -36.39 -11.23
N MET A 478 12.35 -35.63 -11.73
CA MET A 478 12.15 -34.21 -11.40
C MET A 478 10.75 -33.99 -10.82
N SER A 479 10.59 -32.95 -10.01
CA SER A 479 9.36 -32.65 -9.29
C SER A 479 8.57 -31.55 -9.99
N PHE A 480 7.31 -31.84 -10.36
CA PHE A 480 6.39 -30.95 -11.07
C PHE A 480 5.12 -30.71 -10.25
N LEU A 481 4.37 -29.65 -10.58
CA LEU A 481 3.03 -29.47 -10.06
C LEU A 481 2.15 -30.66 -10.51
N GLU A 482 1.32 -31.19 -9.61
CA GLU A 482 0.27 -32.13 -10.00
C GLU A 482 -0.69 -31.49 -11.02
N PRO A 483 -1.38 -32.26 -11.87
CA PRO A 483 -2.35 -31.71 -12.82
C PRO A 483 -3.29 -30.71 -12.15
N TRP A 484 -3.27 -29.46 -12.62
CA TRP A 484 -3.93 -28.35 -11.95
C TRP A 484 -5.35 -28.13 -12.49
N ASP A 485 -6.31 -27.98 -11.59
CA ASP A 485 -7.67 -27.53 -11.92
C ASP A 485 -7.81 -26.05 -11.57
N SER A 486 -7.97 -25.22 -12.60
CA SER A 486 -8.15 -23.77 -12.46
C SER A 486 -9.34 -23.36 -11.60
N SER A 487 -10.31 -24.25 -11.35
CA SER A 487 -11.43 -23.97 -10.44
C SER A 487 -10.99 -23.74 -8.98
N GLN A 488 -9.79 -24.21 -8.61
CA GLN A 488 -9.21 -24.06 -7.28
C GLN A 488 -8.47 -22.72 -7.08
N GLY A 489 -8.45 -21.86 -8.10
CA GLY A 489 -7.65 -20.63 -8.13
C GLY A 489 -6.20 -20.88 -8.57
N GLU A 490 -5.34 -19.89 -8.38
CA GLU A 490 -3.91 -20.03 -8.66
C GLU A 490 -3.22 -20.91 -7.60
N PRO A 491 -2.21 -21.71 -7.97
CA PRO A 491 -1.30 -22.30 -7.01
C PRO A 491 -0.71 -21.23 -6.10
N TYR A 492 -0.44 -21.57 -4.84
CA TYR A 492 0.24 -20.66 -3.94
C TYR A 492 1.18 -21.37 -2.97
N TYR A 493 2.25 -20.67 -2.58
CA TYR A 493 3.14 -21.07 -1.50
C TYR A 493 3.21 -19.99 -0.43
N ARG A 494 3.11 -20.39 0.82
CA ARG A 494 3.03 -19.54 2.00
C ARG A 494 4.14 -19.92 2.96
N SER A 495 5.14 -19.04 3.05
CA SER A 495 6.39 -19.31 3.78
C SER A 495 6.23 -19.40 5.30
N MET A 496 5.23 -18.72 5.85
CA MET A 496 4.85 -18.81 7.26
C MET A 496 3.33 -18.78 7.34
N PRO A 497 2.64 -19.91 7.15
CA PRO A 497 1.19 -19.95 7.22
C PRO A 497 0.72 -19.63 8.64
N ASP A 498 -0.24 -18.72 8.77
CA ASP A 498 -0.94 -18.51 10.04
C ASP A 498 -1.84 -19.72 10.34
N GLU A 499 -2.27 -19.85 11.59
CA GLU A 499 -3.10 -20.97 12.01
C GLU A 499 -4.39 -21.08 11.17
N GLY A 500 -4.69 -22.28 10.67
CA GLY A 500 -5.81 -22.53 9.76
C GLY A 500 -5.52 -22.32 8.28
N PHE A 501 -4.36 -21.77 7.91
CA PHE A 501 -3.93 -21.65 6.51
C PHE A 501 -2.97 -22.77 6.14
N GLN A 502 -3.12 -23.30 4.92
CA GLN A 502 -2.16 -24.24 4.39
C GLN A 502 -0.92 -23.49 3.87
N SER A 503 0.25 -24.12 3.98
CA SER A 503 1.48 -23.61 3.38
C SER A 503 1.42 -23.60 1.85
N GLN A 504 0.56 -24.42 1.26
CA GLN A 504 0.32 -24.50 -0.17
C GLN A 504 -1.01 -25.19 -0.45
N ASN A 505 -1.67 -24.86 -1.57
CA ASN A 505 -2.91 -25.52 -2.04
C ASN A 505 -2.67 -26.62 -3.07
N PHE A 506 -1.41 -26.99 -3.33
CA PHE A 506 -1.04 -27.98 -4.34
C PHE A 506 -0.12 -29.04 -3.75
N LYS A 507 0.09 -30.12 -4.51
CA LYS A 507 1.13 -31.11 -4.23
C LYS A 507 2.12 -31.21 -5.38
N TRP A 508 3.30 -31.67 -5.03
CA TRP A 508 4.35 -32.01 -5.96
C TRP A 508 4.23 -33.46 -6.41
N ALA A 509 4.40 -33.71 -7.70
CA ALA A 509 4.44 -35.03 -8.31
C ALA A 509 5.82 -35.28 -8.92
N GLU A 510 6.41 -36.42 -8.58
CA GLU A 510 7.67 -36.86 -9.18
C GLU A 510 7.44 -37.57 -10.51
N HIS A 511 8.13 -37.11 -11.55
CA HIS A 511 8.04 -37.70 -12.88
C HIS A 511 9.41 -38.06 -13.42
N SER A 512 9.48 -39.16 -14.17
CA SER A 512 10.66 -39.48 -14.96
C SER A 512 10.82 -38.48 -16.10
N VAL A 513 12.00 -37.90 -16.21
CA VAL A 513 12.37 -36.92 -17.23
C VAL A 513 13.65 -37.37 -17.91
N THR A 514 13.64 -37.31 -19.24
CA THR A 514 14.86 -37.44 -20.03
C THR A 514 15.50 -36.07 -20.18
N VAL A 515 16.72 -35.91 -19.68
CA VAL A 515 17.49 -34.67 -19.78
C VAL A 515 18.66 -34.92 -20.74
N ILE A 516 18.77 -34.09 -21.77
CA ILE A 516 19.69 -34.31 -22.89
C ILE A 516 20.94 -33.47 -22.68
N ASN A 517 22.11 -34.07 -22.84
CA ASN A 517 23.38 -33.35 -22.76
C ASN A 517 23.47 -32.29 -23.86
N ALA A 518 23.81 -31.06 -23.51
CA ALA A 518 24.00 -29.94 -24.42
C ALA A 518 25.45 -29.84 -24.96
N ARG A 519 26.39 -30.64 -24.44
CA ARG A 519 27.76 -30.67 -24.94
C ARG A 519 27.81 -30.97 -26.44
N GLY A 520 28.69 -30.27 -27.14
CA GLY A 520 28.82 -30.35 -28.60
C GLY A 520 27.76 -29.56 -29.38
N ARG A 521 26.78 -28.94 -28.71
CA ARG A 521 25.76 -28.09 -29.33
C ARG A 521 25.38 -26.86 -28.51
N ILE A 522 26.29 -26.39 -27.67
CA ILE A 522 26.05 -25.23 -26.78
C ILE A 522 25.65 -23.96 -27.56
N ASN A 523 26.09 -23.84 -28.81
CA ASN A 523 25.79 -22.72 -29.70
C ASN A 523 24.41 -22.81 -30.38
N ASP A 524 23.70 -23.94 -30.24
CA ASP A 524 22.37 -24.13 -30.84
C ASP A 524 21.28 -23.43 -30.00
N PHE A 525 21.59 -23.02 -28.77
CA PHE A 525 20.65 -22.45 -27.81
C PHE A 525 20.81 -20.94 -27.67
N SER A 526 19.70 -20.21 -27.69
CA SER A 526 19.67 -18.76 -27.44
C SER A 526 18.58 -18.37 -26.46
N LEU A 527 18.81 -17.27 -25.74
CA LEU A 527 17.83 -16.70 -24.81
C LEU A 527 16.49 -16.39 -25.48
N ASP A 528 16.50 -15.94 -26.74
CA ASP A 528 15.29 -15.51 -27.46
C ASP A 528 14.51 -16.65 -28.09
N LYS A 529 15.13 -17.82 -28.32
CA LYS A 529 14.45 -18.99 -28.87
C LYS A 529 14.12 -20.03 -27.80
N ASN A 530 15.11 -20.36 -26.98
CA ASN A 530 15.03 -21.49 -26.05
C ASN A 530 14.73 -21.05 -24.61
N GLY A 531 14.88 -19.75 -24.30
CA GLY A 531 14.79 -19.24 -22.93
C GLY A 531 16.08 -19.42 -22.13
N PHE A 532 17.09 -20.10 -22.68
CA PHE A 532 18.41 -20.23 -22.06
C PHE A 532 19.53 -20.27 -23.12
N CYS A 533 20.76 -20.01 -22.70
CA CYS A 533 21.94 -20.27 -23.50
C CYS A 533 23.15 -20.59 -22.62
N TYR A 534 24.21 -21.09 -23.24
CA TYR A 534 25.50 -21.33 -22.58
C TYR A 534 26.55 -20.39 -23.14
N ALA A 535 27.51 -19.99 -22.30
CA ALA A 535 28.64 -19.18 -22.75
C ALA A 535 29.91 -19.52 -21.98
N ASN A 536 31.05 -19.33 -22.64
CA ASN A 536 32.35 -19.31 -21.99
C ASN A 536 32.63 -17.91 -21.46
N ASP A 537 33.18 -17.84 -20.26
CA ASP A 537 33.60 -16.61 -19.61
C ASP A 537 34.80 -16.90 -18.69
N PRO A 538 35.97 -17.18 -19.31
CA PRO A 538 37.16 -17.60 -18.60
C PRO A 538 37.81 -16.44 -17.85
N GLY A 539 38.43 -16.76 -16.71
CA GLY A 539 39.23 -15.81 -15.93
C GLY A 539 38.42 -14.90 -14.99
N THR A 540 37.09 -15.01 -14.99
CA THR A 540 36.22 -14.29 -14.05
C THR A 540 36.29 -14.84 -12.63
N MET A 541 36.41 -16.17 -12.48
CA MET A 541 36.40 -16.84 -11.17
C MET A 541 37.81 -17.04 -10.61
N THR A 542 38.38 -16.01 -9.99
CA THR A 542 39.64 -16.14 -9.25
C THR A 542 39.42 -16.86 -7.91
N PRO A 543 40.46 -17.50 -7.32
CA PRO A 543 40.34 -18.14 -6.02
C PRO A 543 39.78 -17.22 -4.92
N GLU A 544 40.20 -15.95 -4.92
CA GLU A 544 39.77 -14.93 -3.95
C GLU A 544 38.27 -14.62 -4.11
N LEU A 545 37.79 -14.53 -5.34
CA LEU A 545 36.39 -14.27 -5.61
C LEU A 545 35.50 -15.46 -5.26
N VAL A 546 35.97 -16.69 -5.55
CA VAL A 546 35.27 -17.91 -5.15
C VAL A 546 35.13 -17.98 -3.63
N GLU A 547 36.17 -17.64 -2.88
CA GLU A 547 36.10 -17.66 -1.43
C GLU A 547 35.22 -16.53 -0.87
N ALA A 548 35.29 -15.32 -1.43
CA ALA A 548 34.40 -14.22 -1.06
C ALA A 548 32.91 -14.57 -1.28
N LEU A 549 32.59 -15.30 -2.36
CA LEU A 549 31.24 -15.81 -2.63
C LEU A 549 30.81 -16.86 -1.59
N ARG A 550 31.71 -17.77 -1.18
CA ARG A 550 31.42 -18.76 -0.13
C ARG A 550 31.18 -18.13 1.23
N GLU A 551 31.99 -17.14 1.59
CA GLU A 551 31.91 -16.45 2.88
C GLU A 551 30.79 -15.39 2.91
N GLY A 552 30.23 -15.03 1.75
CA GLY A 552 29.16 -14.03 1.65
C GLY A 552 29.63 -12.59 1.86
N VAL A 553 30.88 -12.28 1.48
CA VAL A 553 31.48 -10.94 1.63
C VAL A 553 30.90 -10.01 0.55
N LYS A 554 29.82 -9.30 0.91
CA LYS A 554 28.97 -8.55 -0.03
C LYS A 554 29.73 -7.48 -0.81
N GLU A 555 30.67 -6.80 -0.17
CA GLU A 555 31.45 -5.71 -0.77
C GLU A 555 32.34 -6.23 -1.89
N VAL A 556 33.05 -7.33 -1.64
CA VAL A 556 33.94 -7.97 -2.63
C VAL A 556 33.12 -8.50 -3.82
N VAL A 557 31.97 -9.14 -3.55
CA VAL A 557 31.09 -9.64 -4.62
C VAL A 557 30.56 -8.48 -5.47
N ARG A 558 30.09 -7.39 -4.84
CA ARG A 558 29.59 -6.20 -5.54
C ARG A 558 30.66 -5.52 -6.38
N ASP A 559 31.88 -5.40 -5.84
CA ASP A 559 32.91 -4.56 -6.46
C ASP A 559 33.74 -5.34 -7.50
N LEU A 560 33.83 -6.67 -7.38
CA LEU A 560 34.62 -7.50 -8.29
C LEU A 560 33.79 -8.39 -9.20
N TYR A 561 32.73 -9.03 -8.70
CA TYR A 561 31.99 -10.02 -9.49
C TYR A 561 30.88 -9.38 -10.34
N TYR A 562 30.11 -8.45 -9.75
CA TYR A 562 28.99 -7.83 -10.47
C TYR A 562 29.41 -7.12 -11.77
N PRO A 563 30.56 -6.40 -11.84
CA PRO A 563 31.02 -5.82 -13.10
C PRO A 563 31.30 -6.86 -14.19
N GLU A 564 31.87 -8.02 -13.84
CA GLU A 564 32.12 -9.10 -14.80
C GLU A 564 30.81 -9.74 -15.30
N VAL A 565 29.84 -9.93 -14.40
CA VAL A 565 28.50 -10.41 -14.79
C VAL A 565 27.80 -9.40 -15.69
N GLU A 566 27.83 -8.11 -15.35
CA GLU A 566 27.27 -7.05 -16.20
C GLU A 566 27.93 -7.05 -17.59
N ARG A 567 29.26 -7.14 -17.67
CA ARG A 567 30.01 -7.20 -18.94
C ARG A 567 29.59 -8.41 -19.79
N LEU A 568 29.49 -9.59 -19.17
CA LEU A 568 29.04 -10.82 -19.80
C LEU A 568 27.60 -10.69 -20.32
N VAL A 569 26.68 -10.20 -19.48
CA VAL A 569 25.27 -10.04 -19.84
C VAL A 569 25.13 -9.06 -21.00
N LYS A 570 25.74 -7.87 -20.92
CA LYS A 570 25.74 -6.88 -22.02
C LYS A 570 26.28 -7.46 -23.32
N ARG A 571 27.40 -8.20 -23.26
CA ARG A 571 28.01 -8.86 -24.43
C ARG A 571 27.05 -9.83 -25.12
N LEU A 572 26.27 -10.59 -24.35
CA LEU A 572 25.40 -11.65 -24.87
C LEU A 572 24.00 -11.17 -25.24
N THR A 573 23.53 -10.07 -24.66
CA THR A 573 22.16 -9.58 -24.85
C THR A 573 22.05 -8.30 -25.66
N GLY A 574 23.16 -7.56 -25.82
CA GLY A 574 23.18 -6.23 -26.44
C GLY A 574 22.58 -5.11 -25.58
N ALA A 575 22.32 -5.38 -24.30
CA ALA A 575 21.66 -4.44 -23.41
C ALA A 575 22.47 -3.16 -23.15
N SER A 576 21.75 -2.04 -22.99
CA SER A 576 22.36 -0.75 -22.64
C SER A 576 22.65 -0.66 -21.14
N ARG A 577 21.78 -1.24 -20.32
CA ARG A 577 21.89 -1.22 -18.85
C ARG A 577 21.57 -2.59 -18.25
N VAL A 578 22.37 -2.99 -17.27
CA VAL A 578 22.13 -4.20 -16.46
C VAL A 578 22.14 -3.79 -15.00
N ILE A 579 21.12 -4.19 -14.26
CA ILE A 579 20.97 -3.92 -12.83
C ILE A 579 20.99 -5.27 -12.12
N ILE A 580 22.03 -5.52 -11.34
CA ILE A 580 22.14 -6.71 -10.50
C ILE A 580 21.56 -6.38 -9.13
N PHE A 581 20.52 -7.11 -8.72
CA PHE A 581 19.80 -6.83 -7.48
C PHE A 581 19.96 -7.89 -6.40
N ASP A 582 20.37 -9.10 -6.78
CA ASP A 582 20.50 -10.22 -5.86
C ASP A 582 21.45 -11.29 -6.42
N HIS A 583 22.08 -12.05 -5.52
CA HIS A 583 22.76 -13.28 -5.86
C HIS A 583 22.51 -14.33 -4.77
N THR A 584 22.57 -15.61 -5.15
CA THR A 584 22.42 -16.71 -4.21
C THR A 584 23.48 -17.77 -4.48
N VAL A 585 24.27 -18.09 -3.45
CA VAL A 585 25.18 -19.23 -3.46
C VAL A 585 24.46 -20.44 -2.92
N ARG A 586 24.47 -21.53 -3.67
CA ARG A 586 23.90 -22.83 -3.30
C ARG A 586 25.00 -23.87 -3.15
N LYS A 587 24.94 -24.65 -2.07
CA LYS A 587 25.87 -25.73 -1.74
C LYS A 587 25.08 -27.00 -1.44
N ARG A 588 25.38 -28.10 -2.14
CA ARG A 588 24.79 -29.40 -1.81
C ARG A 588 25.30 -29.84 -0.43
N ASP A 589 24.39 -30.01 0.50
CA ASP A 589 24.63 -30.68 1.79
C ASP A 589 24.04 -32.11 1.75
N PRO A 590 24.87 -33.15 1.93
CA PRO A 590 24.47 -34.54 1.75
C PRO A 590 23.49 -35.04 2.83
N VAL A 591 23.35 -34.32 3.95
CA VAL A 591 22.45 -34.70 5.05
C VAL A 591 20.99 -34.39 4.70
N MET A 592 20.73 -33.34 3.91
CA MET A 592 19.37 -32.98 3.50
C MET A 592 18.88 -33.88 2.36
N LYS A 593 17.63 -34.31 2.45
CA LYS A 593 16.98 -35.15 1.44
C LYS A 593 16.62 -34.34 0.19
N LYS A 594 16.29 -35.06 -0.89
CA LYS A 594 15.74 -34.45 -2.11
C LYS A 594 14.45 -33.70 -1.76
N GLY A 595 14.37 -32.43 -2.15
CA GLY A 595 13.25 -31.52 -1.86
C GLY A 595 13.36 -30.78 -0.51
N GLU A 596 14.26 -31.15 0.40
CA GLU A 596 14.50 -30.41 1.63
C GLU A 596 15.37 -29.18 1.34
N ASN A 597 14.87 -27.99 1.69
CA ASN A 597 15.60 -26.74 1.60
C ASN A 597 15.04 -25.74 2.64
N PRO A 598 15.31 -25.96 3.95
CA PRO A 598 14.60 -25.30 5.05
C PRO A 598 14.69 -23.77 5.01
N ASN A 599 15.81 -23.22 4.55
CA ASN A 599 16.03 -21.77 4.45
C ASN A 599 15.89 -21.23 3.00
N GLY A 600 15.53 -22.08 2.04
CA GLY A 600 15.39 -21.73 0.61
C GLY A 600 16.71 -21.40 -0.13
N LYS A 601 17.79 -21.14 0.60
CA LYS A 601 19.04 -20.58 0.07
C LYS A 601 20.20 -21.58 -0.05
N GLU A 602 20.17 -22.68 0.69
CA GLU A 602 21.36 -23.53 0.84
C GLU A 602 21.38 -24.66 -0.20
N GLN A 603 20.28 -25.40 -0.37
CA GLN A 603 20.25 -26.55 -1.27
C GLN A 603 19.95 -26.18 -2.73
N PRO A 604 20.51 -26.91 -3.70
CA PRO A 604 20.00 -26.96 -5.07
C PRO A 604 18.48 -27.19 -5.14
N ALA A 605 17.75 -26.29 -5.81
CA ALA A 605 16.30 -26.42 -6.00
C ALA A 605 15.99 -27.55 -6.99
N THR A 606 15.28 -28.60 -6.53
CA THR A 606 14.94 -29.80 -7.33
C THR A 606 13.52 -29.80 -7.89
N VAL A 607 12.77 -28.75 -7.56
CA VAL A 607 11.42 -28.50 -8.05
C VAL A 607 11.51 -27.69 -9.33
N VAL A 608 10.71 -28.05 -10.33
CA VAL A 608 10.62 -27.32 -11.60
C VAL A 608 9.89 -26.00 -11.40
N HIS A 609 10.59 -24.90 -11.67
CA HIS A 609 10.07 -23.54 -11.50
C HIS A 609 10.70 -22.56 -12.49
N CYS A 610 10.14 -21.36 -12.54
CA CYS A 610 10.78 -20.16 -13.06
C CYS A 610 10.58 -19.05 -12.02
N ASP A 611 11.65 -18.36 -11.63
CA ASP A 611 11.71 -17.52 -10.43
C ASP A 611 10.58 -16.49 -10.29
N GLN A 612 10.10 -15.93 -11.40
CA GLN A 612 9.12 -14.85 -11.40
C GLN A 612 8.15 -15.00 -12.58
N SER A 613 6.87 -14.73 -12.34
CA SER A 613 5.91 -14.45 -13.41
C SER A 613 6.09 -13.03 -13.94
N GLY A 614 5.30 -12.60 -14.93
CA GLY A 614 5.29 -11.21 -15.37
C GLY A 614 4.92 -10.22 -14.25
N LYS A 615 3.97 -10.57 -13.39
CA LYS A 615 3.61 -9.78 -12.20
C LYS A 615 4.78 -9.69 -11.22
N GLY A 616 5.45 -10.83 -10.95
CA GLY A 616 6.64 -10.87 -10.10
C GLY A 616 7.80 -10.04 -10.66
N ALA A 617 8.05 -10.15 -11.96
CA ALA A 617 9.12 -9.46 -12.65
C ALA A 617 8.95 -7.94 -12.64
N LEU A 618 7.78 -7.42 -12.99
CA LEU A 618 7.52 -5.97 -12.95
C LEU A 618 7.66 -5.40 -11.53
N ARG A 619 7.23 -6.15 -10.51
CA ARG A 619 7.46 -5.78 -9.10
C ARG A 619 8.95 -5.72 -8.76
N ARG A 620 9.76 -6.67 -9.22
CA ARG A 620 11.23 -6.65 -9.03
C ARG A 620 11.88 -5.50 -9.78
N VAL A 621 11.42 -5.18 -10.98
CA VAL A 621 11.87 -4.00 -11.73
C VAL A 621 11.59 -2.74 -10.89
N LYS A 622 10.35 -2.53 -10.44
CA LYS A 622 9.96 -1.37 -9.62
C LYS A 622 10.85 -1.20 -8.38
N GLN A 623 11.10 -2.28 -7.66
CA GLN A 623 11.89 -2.28 -6.43
C GLN A 623 13.34 -1.85 -6.63
N ASN A 624 13.91 -2.08 -7.82
CA ASN A 624 15.35 -1.92 -8.05
C ASN A 624 15.71 -0.75 -8.99
N ILE A 625 14.76 -0.20 -9.74
CA ILE A 625 14.96 1.04 -10.50
C ILE A 625 14.64 2.30 -9.66
N GLY A 626 13.88 2.16 -8.57
CA GLY A 626 13.44 3.29 -7.73
C GLY A 626 12.43 4.22 -8.41
N ASP A 627 12.18 5.38 -7.81
CA ASP A 627 11.19 6.36 -8.32
C ASP A 627 11.74 7.25 -9.45
N THR A 628 13.01 7.07 -9.84
CA THR A 628 13.69 7.95 -10.82
C THR A 628 13.29 7.69 -12.27
N GLU A 629 12.73 6.52 -12.58
CA GLU A 629 12.34 6.13 -13.94
C GLU A 629 10.99 5.38 -13.91
N SER A 630 10.04 5.79 -14.74
CA SER A 630 8.77 5.07 -14.88
C SER A 630 8.95 3.74 -15.60
N ILE A 631 8.33 2.67 -15.08
CA ILE A 631 8.25 1.37 -15.74
C ILE A 631 7.63 1.50 -17.12
N ASP A 632 6.62 2.37 -17.30
CA ASP A 632 5.97 2.57 -18.60
C ASP A 632 6.95 3.12 -19.64
N THR A 633 7.92 3.94 -19.20
CA THR A 633 9.00 4.42 -20.08
C THR A 633 9.96 3.29 -20.43
N LEU A 634 10.34 2.45 -19.47
CA LEU A 634 11.22 1.29 -19.72
C LEU A 634 10.54 0.24 -20.62
N LEU A 635 9.22 0.07 -20.51
CA LEU A 635 8.40 -0.82 -21.34
C LEU A 635 8.25 -0.32 -22.79
N LYS A 636 8.64 0.92 -23.11
CA LYS A 636 8.81 1.35 -24.51
C LYS A 636 10.02 0.67 -25.17
N GLY A 637 11.01 0.28 -24.36
CA GLY A 637 12.10 -0.59 -24.78
C GLY A 637 11.81 -2.05 -24.43
N ARG A 638 12.86 -2.86 -24.35
CA ARG A 638 12.76 -4.25 -23.92
C ARG A 638 13.37 -4.42 -22.54
N ILE A 639 12.55 -4.88 -21.60
CA ILE A 639 12.94 -5.32 -20.26
C ILE A 639 13.03 -6.84 -20.26
N ARG A 640 14.14 -7.36 -19.73
CA ARG A 640 14.38 -8.78 -19.52
C ARG A 640 14.84 -9.00 -18.08
N MET A 641 14.47 -10.12 -17.50
CA MET A 641 15.08 -10.60 -16.25
C MET A 641 15.81 -11.89 -16.53
N ILE A 642 17.11 -11.90 -16.25
CA ILE A 642 18.00 -13.00 -16.61
C ILE A 642 18.81 -13.40 -15.38
N ASN A 643 18.83 -14.70 -15.10
CA ASN A 643 19.70 -15.30 -14.11
C ASN A 643 20.98 -15.80 -14.80
N VAL A 644 22.13 -15.53 -14.21
CA VAL A 644 23.43 -16.08 -14.64
C VAL A 644 23.84 -17.13 -13.61
N TRP A 645 23.78 -18.39 -14.02
CA TRP A 645 24.17 -19.53 -13.18
C TRP A 645 25.60 -19.98 -13.51
N ARG A 646 26.42 -20.14 -12.47
CA ARG A 646 27.82 -20.55 -12.60
C ARG A 646 28.24 -21.51 -11.48
N PRO A 647 29.01 -22.58 -11.77
CA PRO A 647 29.69 -23.35 -10.74
C PRO A 647 30.72 -22.51 -9.97
N LEU A 648 30.87 -22.74 -8.67
CA LEU A 648 32.01 -22.24 -7.87
C LEU A 648 33.13 -23.29 -7.76
N ARG A 649 32.84 -24.51 -8.23
CA ARG A 649 33.77 -25.62 -8.34
C ARG A 649 33.38 -26.46 -9.55
N GLY A 650 34.33 -26.70 -10.44
CA GLY A 650 34.17 -27.55 -11.61
C GLY A 650 35.02 -28.83 -11.52
N PRO A 651 34.68 -29.87 -12.32
CA PRO A 651 33.43 -30.01 -13.07
C PRO A 651 32.24 -30.32 -12.15
N VAL A 652 31.04 -29.84 -12.49
CA VAL A 652 29.80 -30.23 -11.81
C VAL A 652 29.40 -31.64 -12.23
N LEU A 653 29.50 -32.58 -11.29
CA LEU A 653 29.11 -33.99 -11.45
C LEU A 653 27.90 -34.37 -10.59
N ASP A 654 27.67 -33.60 -9.53
CA ASP A 654 26.58 -33.76 -8.58
C ASP A 654 25.52 -32.70 -8.83
N TRP A 655 24.28 -33.16 -9.01
CA TRP A 655 23.08 -32.35 -9.17
C TRP A 655 23.18 -31.21 -10.20
N PRO A 656 23.51 -31.46 -11.47
CA PRO A 656 23.59 -30.42 -12.50
C PRO A 656 22.26 -29.68 -12.70
N LEU A 657 22.35 -28.50 -13.32
CA LEU A 657 21.19 -27.67 -13.66
C LEU A 657 20.59 -28.10 -15.00
N ALA A 658 19.30 -28.45 -15.00
CA ALA A 658 18.50 -28.66 -16.20
C ALA A 658 17.67 -27.41 -16.55
N THR A 659 17.58 -27.11 -17.84
CA THR A 659 16.79 -26.03 -18.43
C THR A 659 15.85 -26.60 -19.50
N MET A 660 14.60 -26.18 -19.49
CA MET A 660 13.61 -26.61 -20.48
C MET A 660 13.68 -25.73 -21.72
N ASP A 661 13.60 -26.33 -22.91
CA ASP A 661 13.48 -25.58 -24.16
C ASP A 661 12.08 -24.99 -24.28
N PHE A 662 12.00 -23.66 -24.22
CA PHE A 662 10.75 -22.91 -24.30
C PHE A 662 9.89 -23.26 -25.52
N GLN A 663 10.51 -23.65 -26.64
CA GLN A 663 9.77 -24.05 -27.86
C GLN A 663 8.92 -25.30 -27.68
N THR A 664 9.14 -26.04 -26.59
CA THR A 664 8.38 -27.26 -26.25
C THR A 664 7.37 -27.05 -25.13
N LEU A 665 7.27 -25.82 -24.61
CA LEU A 665 6.35 -25.45 -23.55
C LEU A 665 4.94 -25.23 -24.11
N SER A 666 3.97 -25.97 -23.58
CA SER A 666 2.56 -25.67 -23.81
C SER A 666 2.11 -24.58 -22.83
N PRO A 667 1.34 -23.57 -23.25
CA PRO A 667 0.75 -22.59 -22.34
C PRO A 667 -0.13 -23.21 -21.25
N PHE A 668 -0.73 -24.37 -21.52
CA PHE A 668 -1.55 -25.11 -20.55
C PHE A 668 -0.74 -25.78 -19.43
N ASP A 669 0.58 -25.85 -19.58
CA ASP A 669 1.47 -26.43 -18.57
C ASP A 669 2.03 -25.37 -17.62
N VAL A 670 1.67 -24.10 -17.78
CA VAL A 670 2.24 -22.96 -17.06
C VAL A 670 1.25 -22.45 -16.03
N HIS A 671 1.65 -22.45 -14.76
CA HIS A 671 0.80 -22.02 -13.65
C HIS A 671 1.51 -20.96 -12.82
N ASN A 672 0.88 -19.78 -12.70
CA ASN A 672 1.40 -18.73 -11.84
C ASN A 672 1.23 -19.16 -10.38
N CYS A 673 2.28 -19.07 -9.58
CA CYS A 673 2.23 -19.48 -8.19
C CYS A 673 2.44 -18.28 -7.27
N ASP A 674 1.39 -17.88 -6.56
CA ASP A 674 1.45 -16.75 -5.65
C ASP A 674 2.32 -17.08 -4.44
N LEU A 675 3.26 -16.19 -4.14
CA LEU A 675 4.11 -16.29 -2.97
C LEU A 675 3.52 -15.42 -1.87
N TRP A 676 3.00 -16.06 -0.84
CA TRP A 676 2.50 -15.39 0.35
C TRP A 676 3.46 -15.54 1.53
N ARG A 677 3.35 -14.61 2.46
CA ARG A 677 3.83 -14.76 3.83
C ARG A 677 2.62 -14.51 4.74
N HIS A 678 2.48 -15.25 5.84
CA HIS A 678 1.30 -15.14 6.69
C HIS A 678 0.01 -15.30 5.88
N GLN A 679 -1.11 -14.72 6.26
CA GLN A 679 -2.40 -14.90 5.60
C GLN A 679 -2.57 -14.17 4.25
N PHE A 680 -2.16 -12.91 4.16
CA PHE A 680 -2.48 -12.05 2.99
C PHE A 680 -1.32 -11.23 2.45
N GLU A 681 -0.11 -11.45 2.96
CA GLU A 681 1.04 -10.67 2.50
C GLU A 681 1.59 -11.25 1.19
N GLU A 682 1.17 -10.70 0.05
CA GLU A 682 1.70 -11.09 -1.25
C GLU A 682 3.17 -10.63 -1.38
N ARG A 683 4.08 -11.60 -1.38
CA ARG A 683 5.52 -11.39 -1.54
C ARG A 683 5.97 -11.40 -2.99
N GLY A 684 5.12 -11.81 -3.92
CA GLY A 684 5.39 -11.87 -5.35
C GLY A 684 4.70 -13.07 -5.98
N GLN A 685 5.10 -13.41 -7.19
CA GLN A 685 4.53 -14.53 -7.92
C GLN A 685 5.63 -15.23 -8.72
N THR A 686 5.78 -16.53 -8.52
CA THR A 686 6.68 -17.42 -9.28
C THR A 686 5.88 -18.17 -10.34
N VAL A 687 6.52 -19.03 -11.12
CA VAL A 687 5.85 -19.90 -12.08
C VAL A 687 6.21 -21.35 -11.80
N THR A 688 5.22 -22.22 -11.77
CA THR A 688 5.39 -23.67 -11.67
C THR A 688 4.73 -24.37 -12.84
N TYR A 689 5.04 -25.65 -13.04
CA TYR A 689 4.71 -26.36 -14.27
C TYR A 689 4.13 -27.74 -14.02
N THR A 690 3.11 -28.10 -14.78
CA THR A 690 2.64 -29.49 -14.89
C THR A 690 3.48 -30.24 -15.92
N ARG A 691 3.65 -31.55 -15.70
CA ARG A 691 4.48 -32.39 -16.57
C ARG A 691 3.77 -32.70 -17.90
N ASN A 692 4.50 -32.54 -19.01
CA ASN A 692 4.05 -32.90 -20.37
C ASN A 692 5.18 -33.59 -21.16
N GLU A 693 4.88 -34.67 -21.89
CA GLU A 693 5.88 -35.50 -22.60
C GLU A 693 6.57 -34.76 -23.75
N ALA A 694 5.97 -33.68 -24.25
CA ALA A 694 6.58 -32.83 -25.25
C ALA A 694 7.77 -32.01 -24.71
N GLN A 695 7.83 -31.76 -23.38
CA GLN A 695 8.83 -30.91 -22.75
C GLN A 695 10.24 -31.49 -22.93
N LYS A 696 11.12 -30.75 -23.61
CA LYS A 696 12.52 -31.13 -23.79
C LYS A 696 13.41 -30.40 -22.80
N TRP A 697 14.26 -31.17 -22.12
CA TRP A 697 15.14 -30.69 -21.07
C TRP A 697 16.60 -30.88 -21.47
N TYR A 698 17.43 -29.89 -21.16
CA TYR A 698 18.84 -29.86 -21.50
C TYR A 698 19.68 -29.53 -20.27
N TYR A 699 20.90 -30.04 -20.22
CA TYR A 699 21.89 -29.68 -19.20
C TYR A 699 23.29 -29.66 -19.81
N LEU A 700 24.21 -28.92 -19.20
CA LEU A 700 25.60 -28.92 -19.60
C LEU A 700 26.38 -29.95 -18.76
N ASP A 701 26.73 -31.08 -19.38
CA ASP A 701 27.51 -32.12 -18.69
C ASP A 701 28.88 -31.60 -18.27
N LYS A 702 29.35 -31.95 -17.06
CA LYS A 702 30.65 -31.50 -16.51
C LYS A 702 30.84 -29.99 -16.64
N HIS A 703 29.85 -29.21 -16.19
CA HIS A 703 29.88 -27.75 -16.27
C HIS A 703 31.09 -27.22 -15.47
N GLU A 704 31.99 -26.47 -16.13
CA GLU A 704 33.21 -25.92 -15.54
C GLU A 704 33.02 -24.50 -14.97
N ILE A 705 33.95 -24.06 -14.13
CA ILE A 705 33.90 -22.75 -13.47
C ILE A 705 33.96 -21.55 -14.45
N ASP A 706 34.57 -21.76 -15.62
CA ASP A 706 34.71 -20.77 -16.70
C ASP A 706 33.51 -20.76 -17.66
N GLU A 707 32.45 -21.49 -17.33
CA GLU A 707 31.26 -21.61 -18.17
C GLU A 707 30.03 -21.12 -17.40
N VAL A 708 29.07 -20.55 -18.11
CA VAL A 708 27.81 -20.06 -17.54
C VAL A 708 26.61 -20.62 -18.28
N THR A 709 25.51 -20.78 -17.54
CA THR A 709 24.17 -20.94 -18.12
C THR A 709 23.40 -19.66 -17.85
N MET A 710 22.95 -18.98 -18.89
CA MET A 710 22.03 -17.86 -18.76
C MET A 710 20.61 -18.36 -18.91
N ILE A 711 19.73 -17.95 -17.99
CA ILE A 711 18.36 -18.41 -17.90
C ILE A 711 17.45 -17.18 -17.93
N LYS A 712 16.55 -17.12 -18.91
CA LYS A 712 15.58 -16.05 -19.01
C LYS A 712 14.42 -16.34 -18.05
N ILE A 713 14.22 -15.45 -17.09
CA ILE A 713 13.14 -15.54 -16.11
C ILE A 713 11.88 -14.85 -16.63
N TRP A 714 12.05 -13.68 -17.24
CA TRP A 714 10.94 -12.92 -17.83
C TRP A 714 11.41 -12.05 -19.00
N ASP A 715 10.53 -11.82 -19.97
CA ASP A 715 10.72 -10.89 -21.09
C ASP A 715 9.45 -10.09 -21.32
N SER A 716 9.60 -8.77 -21.46
CA SER A 716 8.51 -7.87 -21.83
C SER A 716 8.01 -8.05 -23.28
N MET A 717 8.82 -8.65 -24.17
CA MET A 717 8.45 -8.91 -25.56
C MET A 717 7.66 -10.22 -25.71
N ASP A 718 6.50 -10.28 -25.06
CA ASP A 718 5.64 -11.46 -25.08
C ASP A 718 5.17 -11.82 -26.50
N GLY A 719 5.08 -13.11 -26.80
CA GLY A 719 4.71 -13.62 -28.13
C GLY A 719 5.76 -13.47 -29.25
N HIS A 720 6.87 -12.75 -29.01
CA HIS A 720 7.92 -12.54 -30.02
C HIS A 720 9.19 -13.34 -29.76
N THR A 721 9.48 -13.62 -28.48
CA THR A 721 10.65 -14.40 -28.05
C THR A 721 10.25 -15.36 -26.95
N ALA A 722 11.12 -16.31 -26.62
CA ALA A 722 10.98 -17.06 -25.38
C ALA A 722 10.87 -16.08 -24.20
N ASN A 723 9.77 -16.18 -23.45
CA ASN A 723 9.43 -15.22 -22.40
C ASN A 723 9.85 -15.72 -20.99
N MET A 724 10.18 -17.00 -20.84
CA MET A 724 10.62 -17.62 -19.59
C MET A 724 11.38 -18.93 -19.85
N CYS A 725 11.99 -19.53 -18.83
CA CYS A 725 12.64 -20.82 -18.88
C CYS A 725 12.46 -21.58 -17.57
N ALA A 726 11.71 -22.69 -17.62
CA ALA A 726 11.63 -23.61 -16.49
C ALA A 726 12.99 -24.26 -16.25
N HIS A 727 13.40 -24.36 -14.99
CA HIS A 727 14.67 -24.95 -14.62
C HIS A 727 14.61 -25.63 -13.25
N ALA A 728 15.51 -26.59 -13.03
CA ALA A 728 15.70 -27.26 -11.76
C ALA A 728 17.05 -27.99 -11.72
N ALA A 729 17.56 -28.24 -10.53
CA ALA A 729 18.59 -29.24 -10.32
C ALA A 729 18.00 -30.65 -10.42
N PHE A 730 18.76 -31.60 -10.95
CA PHE A 730 18.35 -33.00 -10.97
C PHE A 730 19.49 -33.92 -10.54
N GLN A 731 19.16 -35.05 -9.91
CA GLN A 731 20.16 -36.04 -9.54
C GLN A 731 20.64 -36.78 -10.79
N HIS A 732 21.91 -36.62 -11.15
CA HIS A 732 22.49 -37.31 -12.28
C HIS A 732 22.67 -38.80 -11.93
N PRO A 733 22.11 -39.74 -12.70
CA PRO A 733 22.12 -41.16 -12.33
C PRO A 733 23.54 -41.74 -12.25
N ASP A 734 24.46 -41.17 -13.03
CA ASP A 734 25.86 -41.62 -13.08
C ASP A 734 26.82 -40.80 -12.19
N THR A 735 26.32 -40.04 -11.19
CA THR A 735 27.19 -39.31 -10.25
C THR A 735 28.10 -40.29 -9.50
N PRO A 736 29.45 -40.15 -9.59
CA PRO A 736 30.37 -40.98 -8.80
C PRO A 736 30.16 -40.84 -7.29
N ALA A 737 30.39 -41.91 -6.53
CA ALA A 737 30.21 -41.91 -5.07
C ALA A 737 31.13 -40.91 -4.34
N ASP A 738 32.29 -40.61 -4.93
CA ASP A 738 33.29 -39.66 -4.45
C ASP A 738 33.21 -38.29 -5.16
N ALA A 739 32.15 -38.05 -5.93
CA ALA A 739 31.98 -36.80 -6.65
C ALA A 739 31.96 -35.60 -5.69
N PRO A 740 32.64 -34.50 -6.05
CA PRO A 740 32.48 -33.23 -5.38
C PRO A 740 31.01 -32.81 -5.33
N LEU A 741 30.55 -32.47 -4.13
CA LEU A 741 29.23 -31.88 -3.93
C LEU A 741 29.16 -30.51 -4.63
N ARG A 742 28.01 -30.24 -5.25
CA ARG A 742 27.81 -29.03 -6.04
C ARG A 742 27.94 -27.75 -5.20
N GLU A 743 28.72 -26.80 -5.71
CA GLU A 743 28.72 -25.40 -5.26
C GLU A 743 28.52 -24.50 -6.49
N SER A 744 27.58 -23.57 -6.39
CA SER A 744 27.21 -22.70 -7.53
C SER A 744 26.69 -21.36 -7.05
N VAL A 745 26.84 -20.32 -7.86
CA VAL A 745 26.22 -19.01 -7.68
C VAL A 745 25.21 -18.75 -8.79
N GLU A 746 24.11 -18.11 -8.44
CA GLU A 746 23.13 -17.56 -9.36
C GLU A 746 23.00 -16.06 -9.13
N VAL A 747 23.24 -15.26 -10.16
CA VAL A 747 23.14 -13.79 -10.10
C VAL A 747 21.91 -13.33 -10.88
N ARG A 748 21.05 -12.53 -10.24
CA ARG A 748 19.78 -12.08 -10.82
C ARG A 748 19.91 -10.66 -11.37
N CYS A 749 19.61 -10.52 -12.65
CA CYS A 749 19.82 -9.30 -13.41
C CYS A 749 18.51 -8.79 -14.00
N ILE A 750 18.22 -7.49 -13.86
CA ILE A 750 17.30 -6.76 -14.74
C ILE A 750 18.13 -6.22 -15.90
N VAL A 751 17.69 -6.48 -17.12
CA VAL A 751 18.41 -6.21 -18.36
C VAL A 751 17.53 -5.32 -19.22
N LEU A 752 18.04 -4.13 -19.56
CA LEU A 752 17.29 -3.08 -20.24
C LEU A 752 17.96 -2.74 -21.56
N ASP A 753 17.17 -2.72 -22.61
CA ASP A 753 17.60 -2.32 -23.94
C ASP A 753 17.37 -0.82 -24.14
N SER A 754 18.15 -0.19 -25.02
CA SER A 754 17.92 1.21 -25.40
C SER A 754 16.54 1.35 -26.05
N VAL A 755 15.77 2.34 -25.61
CA VAL A 755 14.57 2.78 -26.33
C VAL A 755 15.05 3.39 -27.64
N ALA A 756 14.60 2.86 -28.79
CA ALA A 756 14.89 3.50 -30.07
C ALA A 756 14.22 4.89 -30.08
N GLU A 757 15.00 5.93 -30.38
CA GLU A 757 14.52 7.32 -30.53
C GLU A 757 13.47 7.46 -31.65
#